data_AF-A0AA49JYX2-F1
#
_entry.id   AF-A0AA49JYX2-F1
#
_cell.length_a   1.000
_cell.length_b   1.000
_cell.length_c   1.000
_cell.angle_alpha   90.00
_cell.angle_beta   90.00
_cell.angle_gamma   90.00
#
_symmetry.space_group_name_H-M   'P 1'
#
loop_
_entity.id
_entity.type
_entity.pdbx_description
1 polymer ?
#
loop_
_entity_poly.entity_id
_entity_poly.type
_entity_poly.pdbx_seq_one_letter_code
_entity_poly.pdbx_strand_id
1 'polypeptide(L)'
;MTLAKRLAAARTRILGALLLRALLLGAVAGLASFALLLLLDVAIGLPHGLRTVTTSLPWALAALVLGVGAIRAVRNVHRTDDEALALWFEARIPELQYALVTRLGAPLPSLDARIADAPLETVLGGAARAALRPPAIAAVVGVALLWFMPSGAVARIASPRPGDALARPGAAARAVSNPLATIVADVSPPPYSGLASTSVDDPAALTALVGSRIRVRGFGGDVRASLGEAPALAAAPDGSGWAVLVTMPERPTAMRLRAGAEERVLLLDPLADSVPVLRLDTPQRDSVMRRATGGLPIAATLHDDLGLAAASFEVIISSGDGELYEFRSLTLSARRFADATRDDRIAGALNLDSLALKPGDILHLRAVATDRNDVTGPGRGVSETRTIRLARADEYDSVAVDPAPPSEPEKDALSQRMILQQTRELVARVPRLSRSAVVRESRIIAVDQTKLRQRVGRVVFERLGENEGEHAHFPGDGHAHGEERPLDPNDILAAAERAANADPTRSLDNHGEETPIVALNRPLLEAYNHMWRAASELELGEPAAAIPWMERAIAALQAARAAERIYLRGRPSPVVVDLARVRLAGKDEGAPTGRSARPVADPTRAERLARFDRVLGLVTAAPAATADSLLMLRVSLPESARREAAALDAAANALRRGGDVTAALSAARRALVATPPRRGALGAWGQ
;
A
#
# COMPACT_ATOMS: atom_id res chain seq x y z
N MET A 1 25.47 7.57 -74.21
CA MET A 1 25.71 7.65 -72.75
C MET A 1 26.97 6.85 -72.44
N THR A 2 27.94 7.37 -71.68
CA THR A 2 29.18 6.63 -71.38
C THR A 2 28.90 5.41 -70.50
N LEU A 3 29.72 4.35 -70.59
CA LEU A 3 29.57 3.13 -69.78
C LEU A 3 29.52 3.44 -68.27
N ALA A 4 30.42 4.31 -67.79
CA ALA A 4 30.41 4.79 -66.41
C ALA A 4 29.08 5.44 -66.00
N LYS A 5 28.45 6.22 -66.90
CA LYS A 5 27.11 6.80 -66.65
C LYS A 5 26.01 5.73 -66.61
N ARG A 6 26.10 4.68 -67.43
CA ARG A 6 25.14 3.54 -67.40
C ARG A 6 25.28 2.71 -66.12
N LEU A 7 26.50 2.42 -65.68
CA LEU A 7 26.74 1.68 -64.43
C LEU A 7 26.35 2.51 -63.20
N ALA A 8 26.63 3.82 -63.18
CA ALA A 8 26.14 4.72 -62.14
C ALA A 8 24.60 4.78 -62.09
N ALA A 9 23.93 4.87 -63.25
CA ALA A 9 22.47 4.82 -63.33
C ALA A 9 21.89 3.45 -62.92
N ALA A 10 22.59 2.35 -63.21
CA ALA A 10 22.22 1.02 -62.73
C ALA A 10 22.32 0.92 -61.20
N ARG A 11 23.40 1.46 -60.62
CA ARG A 11 23.63 1.49 -59.17
C ARG A 11 22.54 2.27 -58.42
N THR A 12 22.14 3.43 -58.93
CA THR A 12 21.05 4.22 -58.33
C THR A 12 19.69 3.51 -58.44
N ARG A 13 19.40 2.84 -59.56
CA ARG A 13 18.18 2.03 -59.72
C ARG A 13 18.14 0.82 -58.79
N ILE A 14 19.26 0.13 -58.60
CA ILE A 14 19.37 -0.99 -57.66
C ILE A 14 19.16 -0.49 -56.23
N LEU A 15 19.80 0.62 -55.85
CA LEU A 15 19.57 1.23 -54.53
C LEU A 15 18.10 1.58 -54.33
N GLY A 16 17.46 2.24 -55.32
CA GLY A 16 16.04 2.55 -55.27
C GLY A 16 15.16 1.31 -55.10
N ALA A 17 15.43 0.23 -55.84
CA ALA A 17 14.70 -1.03 -55.72
C ALA A 17 14.90 -1.71 -54.36
N LEU A 18 16.12 -1.68 -53.81
CA LEU A 18 16.41 -2.24 -52.48
C LEU A 18 15.80 -1.42 -51.35
N LEU A 19 15.79 -0.08 -51.46
CA LEU A 19 15.11 0.80 -50.51
C LEU A 19 13.59 0.61 -50.56
N LEU A 20 13.00 0.50 -51.75
CA LEU A 20 11.57 0.19 -51.90
C LEU A 20 11.24 -1.20 -51.35
N ARG A 21 12.12 -2.19 -51.54
CA ARG A 21 11.97 -3.51 -50.92
C ARG A 21 12.02 -3.43 -49.40
N ALA A 22 12.94 -2.65 -48.83
CA ALA A 22 13.02 -2.44 -47.38
C ALA A 22 11.75 -1.77 -46.84
N LEU A 23 11.21 -0.79 -47.56
CA LEU A 23 9.93 -0.14 -47.24
C LEU A 23 8.77 -1.15 -47.23
N LEU A 24 8.65 -1.97 -48.26
CA LEU A 24 7.61 -3.00 -48.33
C LEU A 24 7.76 -4.03 -47.20
N LEU A 25 8.98 -4.49 -46.90
CA LEU A 25 9.22 -5.41 -45.79
C LEU A 25 8.90 -4.79 -44.42
N GLY A 26 9.21 -3.51 -44.23
CA GLY A 26 8.81 -2.76 -43.04
C GLY A 26 7.29 -2.71 -42.90
N ALA A 27 6.57 -2.37 -43.99
CA ALA A 27 5.11 -2.37 -44.00
C ALA A 27 4.51 -3.75 -43.71
N VAL A 28 5.08 -4.82 -44.30
CA VAL A 28 4.65 -6.21 -44.02
C VAL A 28 4.85 -6.58 -42.56
N ALA A 29 5.97 -6.21 -41.95
CA ALA A 29 6.23 -6.49 -40.54
C ALA A 29 5.26 -5.73 -39.61
N GLY A 30 4.97 -4.46 -39.93
CA GLY A 30 3.95 -3.68 -39.23
C GLY A 30 2.56 -4.30 -39.36
N LEU A 31 2.13 -4.66 -40.59
CA LEU A 31 0.84 -5.30 -40.83
C LEU A 31 0.72 -6.66 -40.13
N ALA A 32 1.76 -7.49 -40.17
CA ALA A 32 1.76 -8.81 -39.53
C ALA A 32 1.67 -8.72 -38.00
N SER A 33 2.41 -7.79 -37.39
CA SER A 33 2.32 -7.56 -35.94
C SER A 33 0.98 -6.96 -35.51
N PHE A 34 0.42 -6.03 -36.30
CA PHE A 34 -0.92 -5.51 -36.07
C PHE A 34 -1.99 -6.62 -36.20
N ALA A 35 -1.90 -7.47 -37.22
CA ALA A 35 -2.80 -8.61 -37.39
C ALA A 35 -2.69 -9.62 -36.23
N LEU A 36 -1.49 -9.87 -35.71
CA LEU A 36 -1.30 -10.73 -34.53
C LEU A 36 -1.96 -10.13 -33.28
N LEU A 37 -1.78 -8.83 -33.02
CA LEU A 37 -2.46 -8.14 -31.92
C LEU A 37 -3.99 -8.21 -32.08
N LEU A 38 -4.47 -8.14 -33.32
CA LEU A 38 -5.90 -8.24 -33.63
C LEU A 38 -6.46 -9.62 -33.39
N LEU A 39 -5.76 -10.67 -33.83
CA LEU A 39 -6.13 -12.05 -33.52
C LEU A 39 -6.15 -12.31 -32.01
N LEU A 40 -5.15 -11.80 -31.27
CA LEU A 40 -5.11 -11.89 -29.81
C LEU A 40 -6.28 -11.14 -29.16
N ASP A 41 -6.59 -9.92 -29.60
CA ASP A 41 -7.73 -9.16 -29.07
C ASP A 41 -9.07 -9.87 -29.31
N VAL A 42 -9.24 -10.47 -30.48
CA VAL A 42 -10.46 -11.24 -30.79
C VAL A 42 -10.53 -12.53 -29.98
N ALA A 43 -9.41 -13.22 -29.78
CA ALA A 43 -9.37 -14.51 -29.09
C ALA A 43 -9.53 -14.39 -27.56
N ILE A 44 -8.81 -13.44 -26.93
CA ILE A 44 -8.73 -13.35 -25.46
C ILE A 44 -9.18 -12.00 -24.89
N GLY A 45 -9.49 -11.01 -25.73
CA GLY A 45 -9.95 -9.68 -25.29
C GLY A 45 -8.88 -8.93 -24.51
N LEU A 46 -7.92 -8.30 -25.20
CA LEU A 46 -6.80 -7.61 -24.55
C LEU A 46 -7.33 -6.48 -23.65
N PRO A 47 -6.84 -6.35 -22.40
CA PRO A 47 -7.24 -5.26 -21.52
C PRO A 47 -6.77 -3.92 -22.08
N HIS A 48 -7.49 -2.84 -21.76
CA HIS A 48 -7.21 -1.50 -22.28
C HIS A 48 -5.74 -1.08 -22.11
N GLY A 49 -5.16 -1.29 -20.92
CA GLY A 49 -3.74 -0.96 -20.66
C GLY A 49 -2.74 -1.70 -21.55
N LEU A 50 -3.04 -2.96 -21.92
CA LEU A 50 -2.19 -3.72 -22.82
C LEU A 50 -2.33 -3.24 -24.27
N ARG A 51 -3.54 -2.87 -24.69
CA ARG A 51 -3.77 -2.24 -26.00
C ARG A 51 -3.02 -0.92 -26.11
N THR A 52 -3.11 -0.04 -25.10
CA THR A 52 -2.41 1.26 -25.10
C THR A 52 -0.91 1.10 -25.25
N VAL A 53 -0.29 0.17 -24.51
CA VAL A 53 1.16 -0.09 -24.58
C VAL A 53 1.57 -0.71 -25.92
N THR A 54 0.73 -1.58 -26.50
CA THR A 54 1.06 -2.30 -27.74
C THR A 54 0.70 -1.54 -29.02
N THR A 55 -0.01 -0.41 -28.94
CA THR A 55 -0.38 0.41 -30.12
C THR A 55 0.81 0.89 -30.95
N SER A 56 1.95 1.17 -30.30
CA SER A 56 3.17 1.65 -30.96
C SER A 56 4.02 0.51 -31.53
N LEU A 57 3.77 -0.74 -31.13
CA LEU A 57 4.59 -1.91 -31.50
C LEU A 57 4.64 -2.17 -33.01
N PRO A 58 3.52 -2.09 -33.77
CA PRO A 58 3.55 -2.26 -35.23
C PRO A 58 4.40 -1.22 -35.94
N TRP A 59 4.34 0.03 -35.48
CA TRP A 59 5.14 1.13 -36.01
C TRP A 59 6.62 0.97 -35.68
N ALA A 60 6.94 0.59 -34.45
CA ALA A 60 8.31 0.33 -34.02
C ALA A 60 8.94 -0.82 -34.82
N LEU A 61 8.21 -1.92 -35.03
CA LEU A 61 8.69 -3.06 -35.81
C LEU A 61 8.86 -2.70 -37.29
N ALA A 62 7.91 -1.95 -37.87
CA ALA A 62 8.02 -1.46 -39.24
C ALA A 62 9.25 -0.56 -39.43
N ALA A 63 9.48 0.37 -38.50
CA ALA A 63 10.63 1.27 -38.51
C ALA A 63 11.95 0.51 -38.34
N LEU A 64 12.00 -0.49 -37.46
CA LEU A 64 13.18 -1.33 -37.24
C LEU A 64 13.55 -2.11 -38.51
N VAL A 65 12.58 -2.80 -39.13
CA VAL A 65 12.80 -3.60 -40.34
C VAL A 65 13.18 -2.70 -41.52
N LEU A 66 12.52 -1.55 -41.66
CA LEU A 66 12.87 -0.54 -42.65
C LEU A 66 14.30 -0.02 -42.44
N GLY A 67 14.65 0.38 -41.22
CA GLY A 67 15.97 0.92 -40.88
C GLY A 67 17.09 -0.09 -41.14
N VAL A 68 16.96 -1.32 -40.66
CA VAL A 68 17.93 -2.41 -40.92
C VAL A 68 18.02 -2.71 -42.42
N GLY A 69 16.88 -2.77 -43.11
CA GLY A 69 16.82 -3.01 -44.55
C GLY A 69 17.50 -1.90 -45.36
N ALA A 70 17.25 -0.64 -45.02
CA ALA A 70 17.83 0.53 -45.67
C ALA A 70 19.35 0.61 -45.43
N ILE A 71 19.82 0.38 -44.19
CA ILE A 71 21.25 0.33 -43.87
C ILE A 71 21.93 -0.78 -44.68
N ARG A 72 21.32 -1.98 -44.75
CA ARG A 72 21.85 -3.08 -45.57
C ARG A 72 21.86 -2.73 -47.06
N ALA A 73 20.81 -2.09 -47.58
CA ALA A 73 20.73 -1.66 -48.97
C ALA A 73 21.85 -0.68 -49.32
N VAL A 74 22.00 0.38 -48.52
CA VAL A 74 23.06 1.39 -48.69
C VAL A 74 24.43 0.75 -48.59
N ARG A 75 24.69 -0.06 -47.54
CA ARG A 75 25.98 -0.71 -47.32
C ARG A 75 26.34 -1.67 -48.45
N ASN A 76 25.39 -2.47 -48.93
CA ASN A 76 25.63 -3.42 -50.01
C ASN A 76 25.95 -2.69 -51.32
N VAL A 77 25.22 -1.63 -51.66
CA VAL A 77 25.47 -0.84 -52.87
C VAL A 77 26.78 -0.06 -52.80
N HIS A 78 27.16 0.47 -51.63
CA HIS A 78 28.44 1.16 -51.45
C HIS A 78 29.65 0.23 -51.52
N ARG A 79 29.49 -1.04 -51.09
CA ARG A 79 30.54 -2.07 -51.17
C ARG A 79 30.61 -2.78 -52.52
N THR A 80 29.67 -2.53 -53.43
CA THR A 80 29.66 -3.15 -54.75
C THR A 80 30.53 -2.30 -55.68
N ASP A 81 31.65 -2.86 -56.12
CA ASP A 81 32.51 -2.22 -57.12
C ASP A 81 31.91 -2.36 -58.53
N ASP A 82 32.33 -1.50 -59.45
CA ASP A 82 31.81 -1.52 -60.84
C ASP A 82 32.10 -2.86 -61.54
N GLU A 83 33.19 -3.54 -61.16
CA GLU A 83 33.51 -4.90 -61.63
C GLU A 83 32.51 -5.94 -61.15
N ALA A 84 32.12 -5.90 -59.88
CA ALA A 84 31.11 -6.80 -59.32
C ALA A 84 29.72 -6.56 -59.96
N LEU A 85 29.40 -5.29 -60.25
CA LEU A 85 28.18 -4.93 -60.98
C LEU A 85 28.22 -5.44 -62.42
N ALA A 86 29.35 -5.31 -63.10
CA ALA A 86 29.55 -5.83 -64.45
C ALA A 86 29.41 -7.37 -64.48
N LEU A 87 30.07 -8.08 -63.57
CA LEU A 87 29.93 -9.54 -63.43
C LEU A 87 28.48 -9.98 -63.15
N TRP A 88 27.73 -9.19 -62.37
CA TRP A 88 26.31 -9.46 -62.12
C TRP A 88 25.45 -9.37 -63.39
N PHE A 89 25.76 -8.42 -64.30
CA PHE A 89 25.12 -8.28 -65.61
C PHE A 89 25.55 -9.38 -66.58
N GLU A 90 26.84 -9.70 -66.63
CA GLU A 90 27.41 -10.77 -67.47
C GLU A 90 26.77 -12.14 -67.14
N ALA A 91 26.55 -12.42 -65.85
CA ALA A 91 25.88 -13.64 -65.41
C ALA A 91 24.39 -13.72 -65.85
N ARG A 92 23.78 -12.60 -66.24
CA ARG A 92 22.35 -12.50 -66.62
C ARG A 92 22.15 -12.25 -68.12
N ILE A 93 23.20 -11.85 -68.82
CA ILE A 93 23.20 -11.59 -70.26
C ILE A 93 24.42 -12.31 -70.86
N PRO A 94 24.31 -13.63 -71.15
CA PRO A 94 25.44 -14.42 -71.67
C PRO A 94 25.99 -13.89 -73.01
N GLU A 95 25.17 -13.14 -73.76
CA GLU A 95 25.50 -12.50 -75.04
C GLU A 95 26.61 -11.44 -74.93
N LEU A 96 26.84 -10.91 -73.72
CA LEU A 96 27.91 -9.95 -73.47
C LEU A 96 29.31 -10.58 -73.52
N GLN A 97 29.46 -11.89 -73.30
CA GLN A 97 30.75 -12.61 -73.38
C GLN A 97 31.89 -11.93 -72.60
N TYR A 98 31.64 -11.47 -71.37
CA TYR A 98 32.59 -10.73 -70.52
C TYR A 98 33.01 -9.35 -71.07
N ALA A 99 32.26 -8.78 -72.03
CA ALA A 99 32.57 -7.48 -72.62
C ALA A 99 32.52 -6.32 -71.60
N LEU A 100 31.56 -6.30 -70.65
CA LEU A 100 31.47 -5.24 -69.63
C LEU A 100 32.68 -5.26 -68.70
N VAL A 101 33.06 -6.44 -68.21
CA VAL A 101 34.19 -6.61 -67.27
C VAL A 101 35.51 -6.29 -67.96
N THR A 102 35.70 -6.78 -69.19
CA THR A 102 36.90 -6.51 -69.98
C THR A 102 37.03 -5.03 -70.33
N ARG A 103 35.92 -4.35 -70.63
CA ARG A 103 35.89 -2.92 -70.96
C ARG A 103 36.19 -1.99 -69.77
N LEU A 104 35.98 -2.46 -68.53
CA LEU A 104 36.37 -1.76 -67.30
C LEU A 104 37.89 -1.87 -67.05
N GLY A 105 38.52 -2.98 -67.43
CA GLY A 105 39.96 -3.20 -67.29
C GLY A 105 40.82 -2.63 -68.42
N ALA A 106 40.28 -2.54 -69.65
CA ALA A 106 41.01 -2.02 -70.82
C ALA A 106 40.12 -1.15 -71.74
N PRO A 107 40.64 -0.03 -72.29
CA PRO A 107 39.91 0.81 -73.23
C PRO A 107 39.89 0.18 -74.63
N LEU A 108 38.93 -0.72 -74.86
CA LEU A 108 38.72 -1.43 -76.13
C LEU A 108 37.44 -0.92 -76.84
N PRO A 109 37.55 -0.01 -77.84
CA PRO A 109 36.40 0.58 -78.52
C PRO A 109 35.55 -0.42 -79.30
N SER A 110 36.12 -1.56 -79.70
CA SER A 110 35.41 -2.64 -80.40
C SER A 110 34.30 -3.28 -79.58
N LEU A 111 34.33 -3.15 -78.25
CA LEU A 111 33.33 -3.69 -77.33
C LEU A 111 32.18 -2.70 -77.07
N ASP A 112 32.35 -1.41 -77.38
CA ASP A 112 31.39 -0.36 -77.02
C ASP A 112 30.05 -0.51 -77.77
N ALA A 113 30.06 -0.99 -79.02
CA ALA A 113 28.84 -1.26 -79.79
C ALA A 113 28.01 -2.40 -79.16
N ARG A 114 28.67 -3.51 -78.77
CA ARG A 114 28.02 -4.66 -78.12
C ARG A 114 27.45 -4.31 -76.75
N ILE A 115 28.15 -3.47 -75.98
CA ILE A 115 27.69 -2.98 -74.68
C ILE A 115 26.54 -1.99 -74.85
N ALA A 116 26.55 -1.14 -75.88
CA ALA A 116 25.48 -0.19 -76.17
C ALA A 116 24.14 -0.90 -76.45
N ASP A 117 24.17 -1.98 -77.23
CA ASP A 117 22.98 -2.78 -77.58
C ASP A 117 22.50 -3.69 -76.43
N ALA A 118 23.31 -3.87 -75.39
CA ALA A 118 22.95 -4.73 -74.26
C ALA A 118 21.75 -4.17 -73.47
N PRO A 119 20.72 -5.00 -73.19
CA PRO A 119 19.47 -4.55 -72.57
C PRO A 119 19.59 -4.50 -71.04
N LEU A 120 20.58 -3.78 -70.51
CA LEU A 120 20.87 -3.67 -69.07
C LEU A 120 19.65 -3.15 -68.28
N GLU A 121 18.92 -2.19 -68.87
CA GLU A 121 17.77 -1.55 -68.26
C GLU A 121 16.57 -2.51 -68.11
N THR A 122 16.37 -3.43 -69.06
CA THR A 122 15.27 -4.41 -68.98
C THR A 122 15.57 -5.49 -67.95
N VAL A 123 16.84 -5.94 -67.86
CA VAL A 123 17.33 -6.90 -66.86
C VAL A 123 17.20 -6.32 -65.45
N LEU A 124 17.59 -5.05 -65.26
CA LEU A 124 17.37 -4.34 -63.99
C LEU A 124 15.88 -4.26 -63.63
N GLY A 125 15.02 -3.92 -64.60
CA GLY A 125 13.58 -3.86 -64.39
C GLY A 125 12.97 -5.21 -64.01
N GLY A 126 13.45 -6.31 -64.61
CA GLY A 126 13.06 -7.68 -64.26
C GLY A 126 13.51 -8.09 -62.87
N ALA A 127 14.78 -7.83 -62.52
CA ALA A 127 15.34 -8.13 -61.21
C ALA A 127 14.67 -7.32 -60.09
N ALA A 128 14.38 -6.03 -60.34
CA ALA A 128 13.64 -5.18 -59.40
C ALA A 128 12.22 -5.72 -59.17
N ARG A 129 11.49 -6.06 -60.23
CA ARG A 129 10.14 -6.66 -60.13
C ARG A 129 10.17 -7.97 -59.35
N ALA A 130 11.14 -8.86 -59.62
CA ALA A 130 11.29 -10.11 -58.89
C ALA A 130 11.59 -9.89 -57.39
N ALA A 131 12.40 -8.88 -57.06
CA ALA A 131 12.74 -8.54 -55.68
C ALA A 131 11.58 -7.88 -54.91
N LEU A 132 10.72 -7.14 -55.60
CA LEU A 132 9.59 -6.39 -55.02
C LEU A 132 8.29 -7.20 -54.95
N ARG A 133 8.10 -8.19 -55.84
CA ARG A 133 6.84 -8.95 -55.95
C ARG A 133 6.46 -9.69 -54.66
N PRO A 134 7.34 -10.48 -54.01
CA PRO A 134 6.97 -11.17 -52.77
C PRO A 134 6.51 -10.24 -51.63
N PRO A 135 7.26 -9.18 -51.25
CA PRO A 135 6.80 -8.29 -50.18
C PRO A 135 5.60 -7.43 -50.59
N ALA A 136 5.44 -7.09 -51.88
CA ALA A 136 4.22 -6.42 -52.37
C ALA A 136 2.98 -7.30 -52.22
N ILE A 137 3.07 -8.58 -52.61
CA ILE A 137 1.97 -9.55 -52.43
C ILE A 137 1.65 -9.72 -50.95
N ALA A 138 2.66 -9.88 -50.09
CA ALA A 138 2.46 -10.01 -48.65
C ALA A 138 1.77 -8.77 -48.04
N ALA A 139 2.12 -7.56 -48.49
CA ALA A 139 1.47 -6.33 -48.04
C ALA A 139 0.00 -6.28 -48.46
N VAL A 140 -0.30 -6.64 -49.71
CA VAL A 140 -1.69 -6.69 -50.22
C VAL A 140 -2.52 -7.72 -49.45
N VAL A 141 -1.97 -8.92 -49.20
CA VAL A 141 -2.65 -9.94 -48.39
C VAL A 141 -2.86 -9.44 -46.96
N GLY A 142 -1.88 -8.78 -46.36
CA GLY A 142 -2.01 -8.18 -45.02
C GLY A 142 -3.15 -7.16 -44.95
N VAL A 143 -3.23 -6.24 -45.93
CA VAL A 143 -4.33 -5.26 -46.02
C VAL A 143 -5.69 -5.94 -46.23
N ALA A 144 -5.75 -6.94 -47.11
CA ALA A 144 -6.98 -7.70 -47.34
C ALA A 144 -7.46 -8.41 -46.06
N LEU A 145 -6.56 -9.03 -45.30
CA LEU A 145 -6.90 -9.67 -44.02
C LEU A 145 -7.50 -8.69 -43.01
N LEU A 146 -7.01 -7.45 -42.97
CA LEU A 146 -7.59 -6.42 -42.09
C LEU A 146 -9.00 -6.01 -42.51
N TRP A 147 -9.33 -6.08 -43.80
CA TRP A 147 -10.67 -5.76 -44.31
C TRP A 147 -11.71 -6.83 -43.92
N PHE A 148 -11.30 -8.09 -43.80
CA PHE A 148 -12.18 -9.17 -43.33
C PHE A 148 -12.39 -9.21 -41.81
N MET A 149 -11.76 -8.31 -41.05
CA MET A 149 -11.91 -8.28 -39.59
C MET A 149 -13.24 -7.65 -39.15
N PRO A 150 -13.80 -8.09 -38.00
CA PRO A 150 -15.05 -7.54 -37.49
C PRO A 150 -15.01 -6.02 -37.34
N SER A 151 -16.12 -5.34 -37.66
CA SER A 151 -16.26 -3.90 -37.51
C SER A 151 -15.87 -3.44 -36.10
N GLY A 152 -14.99 -2.45 -36.01
CA GLY A 152 -14.48 -1.93 -34.74
C GLY A 152 -13.25 -2.66 -34.18
N ALA A 153 -12.88 -3.86 -34.66
CA ALA A 153 -11.70 -4.59 -34.17
C ALA A 153 -10.39 -3.84 -34.46
N VAL A 154 -10.26 -3.30 -35.67
CA VAL A 154 -9.11 -2.46 -36.07
C VAL A 154 -9.04 -1.19 -35.21
N ALA A 155 -10.18 -0.54 -34.95
CA ALA A 155 -10.25 0.70 -34.18
C ALA A 155 -9.81 0.50 -32.71
N ARG A 156 -10.12 -0.64 -32.09
CA ARG A 156 -9.69 -0.94 -30.70
C ARG A 156 -8.18 -1.04 -30.53
N ILE A 157 -7.45 -1.40 -31.59
CA ILE A 157 -5.98 -1.54 -31.55
C ILE A 157 -5.30 -0.28 -32.07
N ALA A 158 -5.85 0.32 -33.13
CA ALA A 158 -5.31 1.56 -33.68
C ALA A 158 -5.55 2.76 -32.76
N SER A 159 -6.69 2.79 -32.07
CA SER A 159 -7.11 3.88 -31.17
C SER A 159 -7.88 3.32 -29.97
N PRO A 160 -7.21 2.65 -29.02
CA PRO A 160 -7.87 2.08 -27.85
C PRO A 160 -8.56 3.16 -27.01
N ARG A 161 -9.82 2.93 -26.66
CA ARG A 161 -10.63 3.84 -25.83
C ARG A 161 -11.14 3.14 -24.56
N PRO A 162 -11.33 3.90 -23.47
CA PRO A 162 -12.07 3.45 -22.30
C PRO A 162 -13.44 2.86 -22.66
N GLY A 163 -13.71 1.61 -22.25
CA GLY A 163 -14.98 0.91 -22.49
C GLY A 163 -15.13 0.25 -23.85
N ASP A 164 -14.02 0.02 -24.55
CA ASP A 164 -13.99 -0.75 -25.80
C ASP A 164 -14.51 -2.19 -25.66
N ALA A 165 -14.61 -2.74 -24.44
CA ALA A 165 -15.27 -4.03 -24.21
C ALA A 165 -16.75 -4.03 -24.64
N LEU A 166 -17.46 -2.91 -24.51
CA LEU A 166 -18.81 -2.76 -25.03
C LEU A 166 -18.82 -2.66 -26.56
N ALA A 167 -17.74 -2.19 -27.19
CA ALA A 167 -17.60 -2.19 -28.64
C ALA A 167 -17.20 -3.57 -29.24
N ARG A 168 -17.25 -4.66 -28.47
CA ARG A 168 -16.95 -6.01 -28.97
C ARG A 168 -18.06 -6.51 -29.92
N PRO A 169 -17.69 -7.14 -31.05
CA PRO A 169 -18.65 -7.83 -31.90
C PRO A 169 -19.44 -8.86 -31.09
N GLY A 170 -20.76 -8.78 -31.14
CA GLY A 170 -21.65 -9.65 -30.38
C GLY A 170 -21.87 -9.26 -28.91
N ALA A 171 -21.24 -8.21 -28.37
CA ALA A 171 -21.54 -7.72 -27.02
C ALA A 171 -23.00 -7.25 -26.90
N ALA A 172 -23.46 -6.45 -27.88
CA ALA A 172 -24.86 -6.03 -27.94
C ALA A 172 -25.82 -7.22 -28.14
N ALA A 173 -25.44 -8.23 -28.94
CA ALA A 173 -26.25 -9.43 -29.14
C ALA A 173 -26.34 -10.29 -27.88
N ARG A 174 -25.23 -10.47 -27.14
CA ARG A 174 -25.22 -11.14 -25.83
C ARG A 174 -26.01 -10.37 -24.77
N ALA A 175 -26.03 -9.04 -24.86
CA ALA A 175 -26.80 -8.20 -23.96
C ALA A 175 -28.32 -8.39 -24.11
N VAL A 176 -28.79 -8.88 -25.27
CA VAL A 176 -30.22 -9.24 -25.46
C VAL A 176 -30.61 -10.40 -24.54
N SER A 177 -29.73 -11.40 -24.35
CA SER A 177 -30.00 -12.54 -23.46
C SER A 177 -29.57 -12.27 -22.01
N ASN A 178 -28.45 -11.57 -21.81
CA ASN A 178 -27.93 -11.24 -20.48
C ASN A 178 -27.33 -9.82 -20.48
N PRO A 179 -28.07 -8.80 -20.00
CA PRO A 179 -27.60 -7.40 -19.90
C PRO A 179 -26.36 -7.20 -19.03
N LEU A 180 -26.01 -8.17 -18.19
CA LEU A 180 -24.88 -8.15 -17.25
C LEU A 180 -23.64 -8.88 -17.80
N ALA A 181 -23.73 -9.48 -18.99
CA ALA A 181 -22.65 -10.29 -19.58
C ALA A 181 -21.39 -9.47 -19.87
N THR A 182 -21.49 -8.17 -20.12
CA THR A 182 -20.34 -7.29 -20.32
C THR A 182 -20.62 -5.96 -19.67
N ILE A 183 -19.78 -5.60 -18.70
CA ILE A 183 -19.85 -4.32 -18.01
C ILE A 183 -18.51 -3.60 -18.14
N VAL A 184 -18.53 -2.29 -18.04
CA VAL A 184 -17.35 -1.43 -17.96
C VAL A 184 -17.50 -0.59 -16.71
N ALA A 185 -16.42 -0.42 -15.97
CA ALA A 185 -16.40 0.44 -14.80
C ALA A 185 -15.41 1.59 -15.01
N ASP A 186 -15.93 2.82 -15.06
CA ASP A 186 -15.14 4.03 -15.07
C ASP A 186 -14.92 4.46 -13.62
N VAL A 187 -13.65 4.57 -13.20
CA VAL A 187 -13.24 4.93 -11.84
C VAL A 187 -12.61 6.32 -11.89
N SER A 188 -13.23 7.27 -11.19
CA SER A 188 -12.70 8.61 -10.96
C SER A 188 -12.23 8.71 -9.50
N PRO A 189 -10.91 8.76 -9.25
CA PRO A 189 -10.36 9.00 -7.91
C PRO A 189 -10.85 10.32 -7.31
N PRO A 190 -10.79 10.49 -5.97
CA PRO A 190 -11.09 11.77 -5.32
C PRO A 190 -10.15 12.88 -5.84
N PRO A 191 -10.63 14.15 -5.94
CA PRO A 191 -9.83 15.25 -6.47
C PRO A 191 -8.49 15.46 -5.76
N TYR A 192 -8.46 15.27 -4.43
CA TYR A 192 -7.26 15.49 -3.62
C TYR A 192 -6.09 14.57 -4.02
N SER A 193 -6.38 13.39 -4.59
CA SER A 193 -5.36 12.41 -4.98
C SER A 193 -4.54 12.83 -6.21
N GLY A 194 -5.07 13.75 -7.04
CA GLY A 194 -4.45 14.14 -8.31
C GLY A 194 -4.34 13.02 -9.36
N LEU A 195 -4.96 11.85 -9.12
CA LEU A 195 -4.88 10.69 -10.01
C LEU A 195 -5.86 10.82 -11.18
N ALA A 196 -5.44 10.35 -12.36
CA ALA A 196 -6.29 10.33 -13.55
C ALA A 196 -7.40 9.28 -13.44
N SER A 197 -8.55 9.56 -14.06
CA SER A 197 -9.63 8.58 -14.18
C SER A 197 -9.19 7.38 -15.03
N THR A 198 -9.65 6.19 -14.67
CA THR A 198 -9.33 4.94 -15.37
C THR A 198 -10.62 4.18 -15.72
N SER A 199 -10.54 3.30 -16.72
CA SER A 199 -11.66 2.43 -17.11
C SER A 199 -11.20 0.99 -17.08
N VAL A 200 -12.00 0.14 -16.43
CA VAL A 200 -11.76 -1.30 -16.32
C VAL A 200 -12.85 -2.03 -17.08
N ASP A 201 -12.41 -2.82 -18.06
CA ASP A 201 -13.25 -3.60 -18.94
C ASP A 201 -13.56 -4.97 -18.32
N ASP A 202 -14.85 -5.28 -18.17
CA ASP A 202 -15.38 -6.55 -17.64
C ASP A 202 -14.79 -7.03 -16.30
N PRO A 203 -14.73 -6.16 -15.26
CA PRO A 203 -14.12 -6.52 -13.97
C PRO A 203 -14.94 -7.58 -13.20
N ALA A 204 -14.23 -8.45 -12.48
CA ALA A 204 -14.79 -9.19 -11.33
C ALA A 204 -14.63 -8.44 -10.00
N ALA A 205 -13.52 -7.70 -9.86
CA ALA A 205 -13.24 -6.83 -8.72
C ALA A 205 -12.73 -5.47 -9.21
N LEU A 206 -13.00 -4.42 -8.44
CA LEU A 206 -12.52 -3.06 -8.67
C LEU A 206 -11.76 -2.58 -7.46
N THR A 207 -10.49 -2.26 -7.67
CA THR A 207 -9.62 -1.69 -6.65
C THR A 207 -9.42 -0.20 -6.91
N ALA A 208 -9.76 0.65 -5.94
CA ALA A 208 -9.64 2.11 -6.05
C ALA A 208 -9.61 2.76 -4.66
N LEU A 209 -9.18 4.03 -4.58
CA LEU A 209 -9.19 4.79 -3.33
C LEU A 209 -10.60 4.92 -2.75
N VAL A 210 -10.72 4.86 -1.43
CA VAL A 210 -11.98 5.18 -0.71
C VAL A 210 -12.51 6.53 -1.18
N GLY A 211 -13.83 6.63 -1.41
CA GLY A 211 -14.46 7.84 -1.92
C GLY A 211 -14.36 8.05 -3.44
N SER A 212 -13.64 7.20 -4.17
CA SER A 212 -13.63 7.23 -5.65
C SER A 212 -15.06 7.08 -6.19
N ARG A 213 -15.40 7.86 -7.22
CA ARG A 213 -16.67 7.73 -7.94
C ARG A 213 -16.53 6.63 -8.99
N ILE A 214 -17.38 5.63 -8.91
CA ILE A 214 -17.40 4.48 -9.82
C ILE A 214 -18.68 4.54 -10.63
N ARG A 215 -18.54 4.60 -11.95
CA ARG A 215 -19.65 4.49 -12.90
C ARG A 215 -19.57 3.12 -13.57
N VAL A 216 -20.46 2.21 -13.20
CA VAL A 216 -20.59 0.89 -13.83
C VAL A 216 -21.63 0.98 -14.93
N ARG A 217 -21.28 0.61 -16.16
CA ARG A 217 -22.17 0.68 -17.33
C ARG A 217 -22.18 -0.60 -18.16
N GLY A 218 -23.31 -0.86 -18.81
CA GLY A 218 -23.53 -2.02 -19.67
C GLY A 218 -24.60 -1.74 -20.73
N PHE A 219 -24.89 -2.72 -21.60
CA PHE A 219 -25.99 -2.63 -22.56
C PHE A 219 -27.29 -3.21 -22.00
N GLY A 220 -28.42 -2.85 -22.63
CA GLY A 220 -29.74 -3.30 -22.23
C GLY A 220 -30.41 -2.35 -21.24
N GLY A 221 -31.38 -2.86 -20.47
CA GLY A 221 -32.17 -2.08 -19.52
C GLY A 221 -32.57 -2.91 -18.29
N ASP A 222 -33.39 -2.31 -17.43
CA ASP A 222 -33.98 -2.93 -16.23
C ASP A 222 -32.98 -3.49 -15.20
N VAL A 223 -31.78 -2.92 -15.16
CA VAL A 223 -30.77 -3.31 -14.18
C VAL A 223 -31.03 -2.64 -12.84
N ARG A 224 -31.04 -3.43 -11.78
CA ARG A 224 -31.03 -2.95 -10.39
C ARG A 224 -29.73 -3.35 -9.74
N ALA A 225 -29.12 -2.42 -9.01
CA ALA A 225 -27.92 -2.69 -8.24
C ALA A 225 -28.24 -2.69 -6.75
N SER A 226 -27.52 -3.45 -5.94
CA SER A 226 -27.52 -3.31 -4.48
C SER A 226 -26.09 -3.43 -3.97
N LEU A 227 -25.75 -2.67 -2.94
CA LEU A 227 -24.40 -2.66 -2.35
C LEU A 227 -24.46 -3.29 -0.95
N GLY A 228 -23.88 -4.47 -0.76
CA GLY A 228 -24.03 -5.21 0.49
C GLY A 228 -25.50 -5.51 0.80
N GLU A 229 -25.95 -5.12 1.99
CA GLU A 229 -27.37 -5.19 2.43
C GLU A 229 -28.13 -3.86 2.24
N ALA A 230 -27.51 -2.86 1.63
CA ALA A 230 -28.12 -1.55 1.40
C ALA A 230 -29.28 -1.63 0.39
N PRO A 231 -30.23 -0.67 0.44
CA PRO A 231 -31.32 -0.57 -0.51
C PRO A 231 -30.83 -0.51 -1.96
N ALA A 232 -31.70 -0.95 -2.88
CA ALA A 232 -31.37 -1.01 -4.29
C ALA A 232 -31.06 0.38 -4.88
N LEU A 233 -29.91 0.49 -5.53
CA LEU A 233 -29.49 1.61 -6.36
C LEU A 233 -30.17 1.49 -7.72
N ALA A 234 -30.82 2.57 -8.16
CA ALA A 234 -31.44 2.63 -9.48
C ALA A 234 -30.37 2.82 -10.56
N ALA A 235 -30.43 2.01 -11.63
CA ALA A 235 -29.66 2.29 -12.84
C ALA A 235 -30.34 3.42 -13.63
N ALA A 236 -29.53 4.35 -14.14
CA ALA A 236 -29.97 5.38 -15.07
C ALA A 236 -29.73 4.91 -16.51
N PRO A 237 -30.57 5.32 -17.48
CA PRO A 237 -30.30 5.07 -18.89
C PRO A 237 -29.02 5.81 -19.33
N ASP A 238 -28.18 5.13 -20.11
CA ASP A 238 -26.91 5.66 -20.63
C ASP A 238 -26.74 5.27 -22.11
N GLY A 239 -27.23 6.13 -23.01
CA GLY A 239 -27.29 5.84 -24.44
C GLY A 239 -28.17 4.62 -24.74
N SER A 240 -27.61 3.60 -25.39
CA SER A 240 -28.29 2.31 -25.66
C SER A 240 -28.15 1.30 -24.51
N GLY A 241 -27.80 1.76 -23.32
CA GLY A 241 -27.47 0.92 -22.18
C GLY A 241 -27.91 1.55 -20.85
N TRP A 242 -27.27 1.10 -19.79
CA TRP A 242 -27.55 1.51 -18.42
C TRP A 242 -26.26 1.87 -17.70
N ALA A 243 -26.36 2.73 -16.68
CA ALA A 243 -25.26 3.08 -15.79
C ALA A 243 -25.73 3.16 -14.33
N VAL A 244 -24.88 2.67 -13.42
CA VAL A 244 -25.04 2.80 -11.97
C VAL A 244 -23.85 3.58 -11.44
N LEU A 245 -24.14 4.61 -10.64
CA LEU A 245 -23.14 5.40 -9.94
C LEU A 245 -23.05 4.92 -8.49
N VAL A 246 -21.85 4.61 -8.04
CA VAL A 246 -21.56 4.20 -6.66
C VAL A 246 -20.25 4.85 -6.20
N THR A 247 -20.14 5.12 -4.92
CA THR A 247 -18.90 5.60 -4.30
C THR A 247 -18.16 4.43 -3.66
N MET A 248 -16.84 4.38 -3.83
CA MET A 248 -16.01 3.33 -3.23
C MET A 248 -16.17 3.33 -1.69
N PRO A 249 -16.67 2.24 -1.07
CA PRO A 249 -16.90 2.16 0.37
C PRO A 249 -15.58 2.07 1.16
N GLU A 250 -15.63 2.19 2.49
CA GLU A 250 -14.45 2.02 3.36
C GLU A 250 -14.03 0.56 3.57
N ARG A 251 -14.93 -0.40 3.32
CA ARG A 251 -14.70 -1.84 3.50
C ARG A 251 -15.00 -2.62 2.23
N PRO A 252 -14.30 -3.75 2.00
CA PRO A 252 -14.60 -4.63 0.87
C PRO A 252 -16.08 -5.01 0.83
N THR A 253 -16.77 -4.64 -0.26
CA THR A 253 -18.23 -4.81 -0.34
C THR A 253 -18.63 -5.37 -1.70
N ALA A 254 -19.52 -6.36 -1.71
CA ALA A 254 -20.08 -6.92 -2.93
C ALA A 254 -21.23 -6.04 -3.45
N MET A 255 -21.09 -5.55 -4.68
CA MET A 255 -22.16 -4.93 -5.45
C MET A 255 -22.85 -6.01 -6.29
N ARG A 256 -24.15 -6.21 -6.08
CA ARG A 256 -24.95 -7.18 -6.85
C ARG A 256 -25.73 -6.44 -7.90
N LEU A 257 -25.57 -6.84 -9.15
CA LEU A 257 -26.33 -6.35 -10.29
C LEU A 257 -27.38 -7.43 -10.64
N ARG A 258 -28.63 -7.03 -10.86
CA ARG A 258 -29.73 -7.93 -11.24
C ARG A 258 -30.45 -7.39 -12.46
N ALA A 259 -30.72 -8.27 -13.43
CA ALA A 259 -31.48 -7.98 -14.64
C ALA A 259 -32.40 -9.18 -14.94
N GLY A 260 -33.67 -9.10 -14.57
CA GLY A 260 -34.59 -10.25 -14.65
C GLY A 260 -34.12 -11.41 -13.77
N ALA A 261 -33.83 -12.56 -14.39
CA ALA A 261 -33.31 -13.75 -13.70
C ALA A 261 -31.77 -13.78 -13.58
N GLU A 262 -31.08 -12.87 -14.25
CA GLU A 262 -29.61 -12.81 -14.24
C GLU A 262 -29.12 -12.00 -13.03
N GLU A 263 -28.11 -12.52 -12.32
CA GLU A 263 -27.40 -11.83 -11.24
C GLU A 263 -25.90 -11.84 -11.54
N ARG A 264 -25.23 -10.71 -11.27
CA ARG A 264 -23.77 -10.60 -11.37
C ARG A 264 -23.22 -9.88 -10.16
N VAL A 265 -22.21 -10.48 -9.53
CA VAL A 265 -21.50 -9.85 -8.40
C VAL A 265 -20.26 -9.10 -8.90
N LEU A 266 -20.08 -7.87 -8.44
CA LEU A 266 -18.89 -7.05 -8.64
C LEU A 266 -18.32 -6.69 -7.27
N LEU A 267 -17.08 -7.09 -6.99
CA LEU A 267 -16.44 -6.77 -5.73
C LEU A 267 -15.83 -5.36 -5.77
N LEU A 268 -16.18 -4.52 -4.80
CA LEU A 268 -15.51 -3.23 -4.56
C LEU A 268 -14.45 -3.43 -3.47
N ASP A 269 -13.19 -3.24 -3.81
CA ASP A 269 -12.01 -3.49 -2.97
C ASP A 269 -11.29 -2.16 -2.68
N PRO A 270 -11.62 -1.50 -1.56
CA PRO A 270 -11.12 -0.14 -1.32
C PRO A 270 -9.65 -0.11 -0.93
N LEU A 271 -8.96 0.92 -1.41
CA LEU A 271 -7.63 1.31 -0.96
C LEU A 271 -7.76 2.49 0.01
N ALA A 272 -7.28 2.29 1.23
CA ALA A 272 -7.12 3.39 2.18
C ALA A 272 -5.96 4.30 1.78
N ASP A 273 -6.09 5.57 2.12
CA ASP A 273 -5.05 6.57 1.98
C ASP A 273 -3.99 6.42 3.07
N SER A 274 -2.72 6.67 2.74
CA SER A 274 -1.63 6.65 3.71
C SER A 274 -1.55 7.99 4.42
N VAL A 275 -1.27 8.00 5.73
CA VAL A 275 -0.96 9.26 6.41
C VAL A 275 0.48 9.70 6.10
N PRO A 276 0.79 11.02 6.14
CA PRO A 276 2.14 11.51 5.92
C PRO A 276 3.15 10.88 6.88
N VAL A 277 4.34 10.57 6.37
CA VAL A 277 5.46 10.05 7.16
C VAL A 277 6.49 11.15 7.38
N LEU A 278 6.88 11.35 8.64
CA LEU A 278 7.81 12.40 9.03
C LEU A 278 9.03 11.84 9.76
N ARG A 279 10.20 12.39 9.46
CA ARG A 279 11.42 12.14 10.21
C ARG A 279 11.99 13.44 10.74
N LEU A 280 12.18 13.52 12.05
CA LEU A 280 12.81 14.67 12.67
C LEU A 280 14.34 14.57 12.52
N ASP A 281 14.94 15.49 11.78
CA ASP A 281 16.39 15.50 11.50
C ASP A 281 17.18 16.30 12.52
N THR A 282 16.56 17.32 13.13
CA THR A 282 17.18 18.13 14.18
C THR A 282 16.12 18.54 15.19
N PRO A 283 16.34 18.27 16.49
CA PRO A 283 17.49 17.60 17.10
C PRO A 283 17.54 16.09 16.81
N GLN A 284 18.75 15.54 16.68
CA GLN A 284 18.94 14.11 16.34
C GLN A 284 18.68 13.15 17.50
N ARG A 285 18.81 13.64 18.74
CA ARG A 285 18.67 12.87 19.98
C ARG A 285 18.10 13.74 21.08
N ASP A 286 17.62 13.09 22.13
CA ASP A 286 17.24 13.77 23.36
C ASP A 286 18.48 14.42 24.00
N SER A 287 18.29 15.55 24.66
CA SER A 287 19.40 16.34 25.20
C SER A 287 19.06 17.02 26.51
N VAL A 288 20.10 17.28 27.30
CA VAL A 288 20.00 18.08 28.52
C VAL A 288 20.76 19.38 28.29
N MET A 289 20.10 20.51 28.54
CA MET A 289 20.69 21.85 28.41
C MET A 289 20.97 22.41 29.80
N ARG A 290 22.07 23.17 29.94
CA ARG A 290 22.38 23.88 31.19
C ARG A 290 21.73 25.25 31.27
N ARG A 291 21.62 25.92 30.13
CA ARG A 291 20.99 27.23 29.98
C ARG A 291 20.09 27.19 28.76
N ALA A 292 18.88 27.72 28.91
CA ALA A 292 17.90 27.86 27.84
C ALA A 292 18.11 29.17 27.07
N THR A 293 19.30 29.35 26.49
CA THR A 293 19.66 30.58 25.77
C THR A 293 19.94 30.32 24.31
N GLY A 294 19.50 31.23 23.44
CA GLY A 294 19.73 31.19 21.99
C GLY A 294 18.67 30.42 21.20
N GLY A 295 18.93 30.28 19.90
CA GLY A 295 18.06 29.58 18.96
C GLY A 295 18.45 28.11 18.82
N LEU A 296 17.50 27.21 19.08
CA LEU A 296 17.62 25.80 18.76
C LEU A 296 17.14 25.55 17.33
N PRO A 297 18.00 25.13 16.38
CA PRO A 297 17.54 24.77 15.05
C PRO A 297 16.67 23.52 15.10
N ILE A 298 15.57 23.53 14.35
CA ILE A 298 14.65 22.41 14.21
C ILE A 298 14.42 22.13 12.74
N ALA A 299 14.44 20.85 12.36
CA ALA A 299 14.23 20.45 10.98
C ALA A 299 13.65 19.04 10.87
N ALA A 300 12.77 18.83 9.89
CA ALA A 300 12.16 17.55 9.59
C ALA A 300 12.01 17.34 8.08
N THR A 301 12.14 16.10 7.66
CA THR A 301 11.86 15.63 6.30
C THR A 301 10.49 14.98 6.28
N LEU A 302 9.71 15.27 5.25
CA LEU A 302 8.31 14.85 5.10
C LEU A 302 8.14 14.08 3.79
N HIS A 303 7.31 13.04 3.84
CA HIS A 303 6.95 12.24 2.68
C HIS A 303 5.47 11.86 2.73
N ASP A 304 4.79 11.91 1.59
CA ASP A 304 3.43 11.44 1.39
C ASP A 304 3.22 10.91 -0.04
N ASP A 305 2.39 9.89 -0.21
CA ASP A 305 2.16 9.24 -1.51
C ASP A 305 1.21 10.02 -2.42
N LEU A 306 0.23 10.74 -1.86
CA LEU A 306 -0.77 11.53 -2.60
C LEU A 306 -0.53 13.05 -2.52
N GLY A 307 0.04 13.55 -1.43
CA GLY A 307 0.59 14.89 -1.29
C GLY A 307 0.33 15.57 0.06
N LEU A 308 1.35 16.28 0.54
CA LEU A 308 1.35 17.05 1.79
C LEU A 308 0.51 18.33 1.66
N ALA A 309 -0.40 18.60 2.59
CA ALA A 309 -1.16 19.86 2.64
C ALA A 309 -0.47 20.92 3.50
N ALA A 310 -0.10 20.56 4.73
CA ALA A 310 0.51 21.47 5.68
C ALA A 310 1.43 20.72 6.65
N ALA A 311 2.40 21.43 7.22
CA ALA A 311 3.24 20.91 8.28
C ALA A 311 3.65 21.99 9.27
N SER A 312 3.97 21.58 10.49
CA SER A 312 4.43 22.45 11.58
C SER A 312 5.24 21.65 12.60
N PHE A 313 5.89 22.34 13.52
CA PHE A 313 6.44 21.73 14.72
C PHE A 313 5.53 22.01 15.91
N GLU A 314 5.22 20.98 16.69
CA GLU A 314 4.54 21.11 17.97
C GLU A 314 5.58 20.99 19.09
N VAL A 315 5.57 21.96 20.00
CA VAL A 315 6.41 21.98 21.20
C VAL A 315 5.50 22.00 22.42
N ILE A 316 5.67 21.05 23.32
CA ILE A 316 4.96 20.99 24.60
C ILE A 316 5.99 21.19 25.71
N ILE A 317 5.80 22.24 26.50
CA ILE A 317 6.63 22.58 27.65
C ILE A 317 5.91 22.08 28.89
N SER A 318 6.61 21.27 29.68
CA SER A 318 6.22 20.84 31.01
C SER A 318 7.09 21.58 32.03
N SER A 319 6.48 22.45 32.84
CA SER A 319 7.16 23.19 33.90
C SER A 319 6.62 22.83 35.27
N GLY A 320 7.49 22.55 36.24
CA GLY A 320 7.10 22.23 37.61
C GLY A 320 8.08 21.30 38.33
N ASP A 321 8.05 21.36 39.65
CA ASP A 321 8.74 20.45 40.57
C ASP A 321 7.75 19.94 41.62
N GLY A 322 7.78 18.64 41.94
CA GLY A 322 6.82 18.01 42.87
C GLY A 322 5.45 17.63 42.27
N GLU A 323 4.35 18.10 42.87
CA GLU A 323 2.97 17.61 42.64
C GLU A 323 2.14 18.43 41.63
N LEU A 324 2.60 19.63 41.22
CA LEU A 324 1.95 20.47 40.21
C LEU A 324 2.85 20.66 38.97
N TYR A 325 2.32 20.31 37.81
CA TYR A 325 2.95 20.54 36.50
C TYR A 325 2.04 21.43 35.67
N GLU A 326 2.59 22.49 35.11
CA GLU A 326 1.94 23.35 34.13
C GLU A 326 2.41 22.96 32.72
N PHE A 327 1.46 22.85 31.80
CA PHE A 327 1.74 22.52 30.39
C PHE A 327 1.46 23.72 29.50
N ARG A 328 2.37 23.99 28.55
CA ARG A 328 2.20 25.00 27.52
C ARG A 328 2.55 24.42 26.15
N SER A 329 1.62 24.54 25.21
CA SER A 329 1.83 24.07 23.82
C SER A 329 2.05 25.24 22.87
N LEU A 330 3.00 25.07 21.96
CA LEU A 330 3.37 26.03 20.93
C LEU A 330 3.43 25.34 19.57
N THR A 331 2.96 26.03 18.54
CA THR A 331 3.11 25.60 17.14
C THR A 331 4.09 26.52 16.44
N LEU A 332 5.10 25.94 15.79
CA LEU A 332 6.19 26.68 15.15
C LEU A 332 6.27 26.33 13.67
N SER A 333 6.76 27.29 12.88
CA SER A 333 7.10 27.11 11.46
C SER A 333 5.99 26.46 10.63
N ALA A 334 4.74 26.83 10.88
CA ALA A 334 3.61 26.33 10.11
C ALA A 334 3.76 26.72 8.63
N ARG A 335 3.74 25.73 7.75
CA ARG A 335 3.88 25.88 6.31
C ARG A 335 2.75 25.14 5.61
N ARG A 336 2.19 25.75 4.57
CA ARG A 336 1.31 25.08 3.60
C ARG A 336 2.12 24.77 2.35
N PHE A 337 1.84 23.63 1.74
CA PHE A 337 2.52 23.20 0.52
C PHE A 337 1.65 23.45 -0.71
N ALA A 338 2.28 23.51 -1.88
CA ALA A 338 1.58 23.56 -3.15
C ALA A 338 0.94 22.19 -3.47
N ASP A 339 0.03 22.17 -4.43
CA ASP A 339 -0.61 20.93 -4.86
C ASP A 339 0.42 19.96 -5.45
N ALA A 340 0.23 18.66 -5.21
CA ALA A 340 1.12 17.56 -5.59
C ALA A 340 2.54 17.56 -4.96
N THR A 341 2.82 18.37 -3.93
CA THR A 341 4.06 18.22 -3.15
C THR A 341 4.04 16.93 -2.35
N ARG A 342 4.87 15.95 -2.73
CA ARG A 342 4.99 14.63 -2.07
C ARG A 342 6.15 14.57 -1.07
N ASP A 343 7.25 15.23 -1.40
CA ASP A 343 8.46 15.27 -0.60
C ASP A 343 8.84 16.72 -0.32
N ASP A 344 9.12 17.04 0.95
CA ASP A 344 9.66 18.36 1.31
C ASP A 344 10.43 18.30 2.64
N ARG A 345 11.08 19.40 2.99
CA ARG A 345 11.77 19.65 4.26
C ARG A 345 11.25 20.94 4.88
N ILE A 346 10.82 20.85 6.14
CA ILE A 346 10.57 22.03 6.97
C ILE A 346 11.75 22.27 7.90
N ALA A 347 12.08 23.55 8.09
CA ALA A 347 13.11 23.99 9.00
C ALA A 347 12.66 25.27 9.72
N GLY A 348 13.16 25.47 10.93
CA GLY A 348 12.96 26.68 11.71
C GLY A 348 13.96 26.76 12.85
N ALA A 349 13.74 27.71 13.74
CA ALA A 349 14.50 27.83 14.98
C ALA A 349 13.53 28.12 16.13
N LEU A 350 13.70 27.39 17.22
CA LEU A 350 13.02 27.64 18.48
C LEU A 350 13.87 28.59 19.32
N ASN A 351 13.38 29.80 19.55
CA ASN A 351 14.06 30.77 20.41
C ASN A 351 13.82 30.42 21.88
N LEU A 352 14.83 29.85 22.56
CA LEU A 352 14.73 29.41 23.94
C LEU A 352 14.58 30.57 24.93
N ASP A 353 15.17 31.74 24.62
CA ASP A 353 15.09 32.93 25.47
C ASP A 353 13.65 33.42 25.64
N SER A 354 12.81 33.21 24.61
CA SER A 354 11.40 33.63 24.61
C SER A 354 10.48 32.70 25.40
N LEU A 355 10.95 31.50 25.77
CA LEU A 355 10.12 30.48 26.40
C LEU A 355 10.02 30.62 27.93
N ALA A 356 10.90 31.43 28.53
CA ALA A 356 10.99 31.65 29.98
C ALA A 356 11.05 30.33 30.78
N LEU A 357 11.90 29.40 30.32
CA LEU A 357 12.06 28.07 30.90
C LEU A 357 12.72 28.13 32.28
N LYS A 358 12.21 27.35 33.22
CA LYS A 358 12.74 27.18 34.57
C LYS A 358 13.64 25.94 34.66
N PRO A 359 14.66 25.93 35.53
CA PRO A 359 15.46 24.73 35.78
C PRO A 359 14.57 23.52 36.11
N GLY A 360 14.78 22.38 35.44
CA GLY A 360 13.95 21.19 35.54
C GLY A 360 12.86 21.06 34.46
N ASP A 361 12.56 22.12 33.71
CA ASP A 361 11.56 22.08 32.64
C ASP A 361 11.94 21.09 31.52
N ILE A 362 10.91 20.50 30.90
CA ILE A 362 11.05 19.53 29.82
C ILE A 362 10.28 20.03 28.59
N LEU A 363 10.95 20.02 27.44
CA LEU A 363 10.37 20.33 26.14
C LEU A 363 10.23 19.06 25.33
N HIS A 364 9.01 18.78 24.87
CA HIS A 364 8.72 17.74 23.91
C HIS A 364 8.50 18.37 22.55
N LEU A 365 9.39 18.07 21.60
CA LEU A 365 9.35 18.60 20.24
C LEU A 365 9.02 17.47 19.26
N ARG A 366 8.05 17.70 18.37
CA ARG A 366 7.76 16.82 17.24
C ARG A 366 7.36 17.61 16.00
N ALA A 367 7.58 17.04 14.82
CA ALA A 367 7.00 17.54 13.59
C ALA A 367 5.63 16.89 13.35
N VAL A 368 4.72 17.65 12.78
CA VAL A 368 3.36 17.19 12.42
C VAL A 368 3.05 17.66 11.01
N ALA A 369 2.47 16.78 10.19
CA ALA A 369 1.96 17.13 8.88
C ALA A 369 0.58 16.55 8.64
N THR A 370 -0.15 17.19 7.75
CA THR A 370 -1.46 16.73 7.28
C THR A 370 -1.45 16.56 5.77
N ASP A 371 -2.14 15.54 5.28
CA ASP A 371 -2.42 15.36 3.85
C ASP A 371 -3.62 16.23 3.41
N ARG A 372 -4.08 16.03 2.17
CA ARG A 372 -5.26 16.69 1.58
C ARG A 372 -6.52 15.83 1.58
N ASN A 373 -6.53 14.69 2.28
CA ASN A 373 -7.67 13.78 2.26
C ASN A 373 -8.91 14.48 2.84
N ASP A 374 -9.88 14.78 1.98
CA ASP A 374 -11.14 15.43 2.34
C ASP A 374 -12.31 14.43 2.41
N VAL A 375 -12.05 13.15 2.12
CA VAL A 375 -13.05 12.08 2.11
C VAL A 375 -13.24 11.49 3.49
N THR A 376 -12.18 10.97 4.10
CA THR A 376 -12.20 10.41 5.47
C THR A 376 -11.76 11.44 6.52
N GLY A 377 -11.37 12.62 6.06
CA GLY A 377 -10.73 13.68 6.85
C GLY A 377 -9.20 13.65 6.70
N PRO A 378 -8.52 14.80 6.92
CA PRO A 378 -7.09 14.90 6.66
C PRO A 378 -6.31 13.92 7.53
N GLY A 379 -5.54 13.03 6.92
CA GLY A 379 -4.62 12.16 7.62
C GLY A 379 -3.52 12.99 8.27
N ARG A 380 -3.22 12.66 9.52
CA ARG A 380 -2.25 13.40 10.35
C ARG A 380 -1.06 12.51 10.68
N GLY A 381 0.08 12.85 10.08
CA GLY A 381 1.38 12.26 10.37
C GLY A 381 2.09 12.96 11.53
N VAL A 382 2.77 12.20 12.37
CA VAL A 382 3.63 12.74 13.43
C VAL A 382 5.02 12.08 13.40
N SER A 383 6.06 12.85 13.68
CA SER A 383 7.41 12.31 13.84
C SER A 383 7.61 11.68 15.22
N GLU A 384 8.77 11.07 15.41
CA GLU A 384 9.34 10.83 16.74
C GLU A 384 9.32 12.13 17.56
N THR A 385 9.07 12.00 18.86
CA THR A 385 9.15 13.12 19.79
C THR A 385 10.54 13.17 20.41
N ARG A 386 11.20 14.33 20.37
CA ARG A 386 12.48 14.58 21.03
C ARG A 386 12.28 15.36 22.30
N THR A 387 13.05 15.00 23.31
CA THR A 387 12.96 15.59 24.63
C THR A 387 14.20 16.43 24.92
N ILE A 388 13.98 17.67 25.37
CA ILE A 388 15.03 18.58 25.80
C ILE A 388 14.74 19.00 27.22
N ARG A 389 15.59 18.61 28.16
CA ARG A 389 15.44 18.95 29.57
C ARG A 389 16.40 20.06 29.97
N LEU A 390 15.92 21.03 30.73
CA LEU A 390 16.77 22.03 31.37
C LEU A 390 17.28 21.45 32.70
N ALA A 391 18.60 21.37 32.86
CA ALA A 391 19.22 20.87 34.08
C ALA A 391 18.85 21.72 35.29
N ARG A 392 18.77 21.10 36.47
CA ARG A 392 18.55 21.83 37.73
C ARG A 392 19.85 22.46 38.21
N ALA A 393 19.74 23.51 39.02
CA ALA A 393 20.90 24.25 39.53
C ALA A 393 21.80 23.41 40.45
N ASP A 394 21.21 22.43 41.15
CA ASP A 394 21.85 21.50 42.10
C ASP A 394 22.40 20.22 41.43
N GLU A 395 22.03 19.94 40.18
CA GLU A 395 22.33 18.68 39.49
C GLU A 395 23.83 18.49 39.14
N TYR A 396 24.60 19.58 39.10
CA TYR A 396 26.03 19.55 38.73
C TYR A 396 27.00 19.85 39.89
N ASP A 397 26.51 20.11 41.11
CA ASP A 397 27.36 20.34 42.30
C ASP A 397 27.60 19.05 43.11
N SER A 398 27.02 17.93 42.67
CA SER A 398 27.26 16.59 43.18
C SER A 398 27.88 15.71 42.10
N VAL A 399 28.92 14.94 42.47
CA VAL A 399 29.53 13.88 41.67
C VAL A 399 28.44 13.05 40.99
N ALA A 400 28.55 12.90 39.67
CA ALA A 400 27.56 12.30 38.79
C ALA A 400 27.03 10.96 39.34
N VAL A 401 25.82 11.00 39.89
CA VAL A 401 24.90 9.87 39.88
C VAL A 401 24.01 10.13 38.70
N ASP A 402 24.09 9.30 37.65
CA ASP A 402 23.07 9.31 36.60
C ASP A 402 21.70 9.25 37.30
N PRO A 403 20.82 10.25 37.13
CA PRO A 403 19.50 10.17 37.71
C PRO A 403 18.84 8.93 37.14
N ALA A 404 18.56 7.96 38.02
CA ALA A 404 17.93 6.71 37.61
C ALA A 404 16.69 7.02 36.77
N PRO A 405 16.42 6.25 35.69
CA PRO A 405 15.26 6.47 34.85
C PRO A 405 13.99 6.61 35.72
N PRO A 406 13.05 7.51 35.36
CA PRO A 406 11.84 7.73 36.14
C PRO A 406 11.13 6.41 36.35
N SER A 407 10.63 6.17 37.56
CA SER A 407 9.94 4.93 37.87
C SER A 407 8.67 4.80 37.03
N GLU A 408 8.17 3.58 36.86
CA GLU A 408 6.97 3.33 36.05
C GLU A 408 5.77 4.19 36.51
N PRO A 409 5.48 4.33 37.83
CA PRO A 409 4.42 5.23 38.29
C PRO A 409 4.66 6.70 37.94
N GLU A 410 5.91 7.14 37.84
CA GLU A 410 6.25 8.50 37.43
C GLU A 410 5.96 8.74 35.94
N LYS A 411 6.29 7.78 35.08
CA LYS A 411 5.95 7.82 33.64
C LYS A 411 4.44 7.76 33.43
N ASP A 412 3.74 6.94 34.20
CA ASP A 412 2.30 6.79 34.12
C ASP A 412 1.57 8.03 34.64
N ALA A 413 2.07 8.68 35.71
CA ALA A 413 1.52 9.94 36.21
C ALA A 413 1.68 11.09 35.20
N LEU A 414 2.82 11.15 34.50
CA LEU A 414 3.02 12.11 33.40
C LEU A 414 2.03 11.86 32.26
N SER A 415 1.86 10.60 31.86
CA SER A 415 0.89 10.21 30.83
C SER A 415 -0.55 10.56 31.23
N GLN A 416 -0.93 10.32 32.48
CA GLN A 416 -2.27 10.65 33.01
C GLN A 416 -2.53 12.16 32.98
N ARG A 417 -1.52 12.96 33.32
CA ARG A 417 -1.61 14.42 33.27
C ARG A 417 -1.77 14.96 31.85
N MET A 418 -1.09 14.36 30.88
CA MET A 418 -1.29 14.70 29.47
C MET A 418 -2.74 14.45 29.04
N ILE A 419 -3.30 13.30 29.42
CA ILE A 419 -4.69 12.94 29.11
C ILE A 419 -5.68 13.89 29.81
N LEU A 420 -5.43 14.25 31.07
CA LEU A 420 -6.22 15.25 31.78
C LEU A 420 -6.19 16.61 31.08
N GLN A 421 -5.02 17.04 30.61
CA GLN A 421 -4.86 18.30 29.88
C GLN A 421 -5.63 18.28 28.55
N GLN A 422 -5.51 17.21 27.76
CA GLN A 422 -6.28 17.01 26.53
C GLN A 422 -7.79 17.06 26.79
N THR A 423 -8.23 16.47 27.90
CA THR A 423 -9.63 16.45 28.32
C THR A 423 -10.11 17.86 28.68
N ARG A 424 -9.32 18.62 29.44
CA ARG A 424 -9.62 20.03 29.78
C ARG A 424 -9.67 20.92 28.54
N GLU A 425 -8.77 20.72 27.59
CA GLU A 425 -8.77 21.43 26.31
C GLU A 425 -9.98 21.08 25.44
N LEU A 426 -10.41 19.81 25.46
CA LEU A 426 -11.66 19.42 24.81
C LEU A 426 -12.84 20.12 25.48
N VAL A 427 -12.94 20.08 26.81
CA VAL A 427 -14.01 20.77 27.58
C VAL A 427 -14.07 22.27 27.26
N ALA A 428 -12.92 22.96 27.19
CA ALA A 428 -12.87 24.37 26.82
C ALA A 428 -13.37 24.65 25.38
N ARG A 429 -13.22 23.67 24.47
CA ARG A 429 -13.68 23.76 23.08
C ARG A 429 -15.12 23.29 22.86
N VAL A 430 -15.73 22.57 23.81
CA VAL A 430 -17.11 22.03 23.71
C VAL A 430 -18.13 23.08 23.21
N PRO A 431 -18.14 24.35 23.68
CA PRO A 431 -19.11 25.34 23.20
C PRO A 431 -19.01 25.68 21.71
N ARG A 432 -17.89 25.33 21.06
CA ARG A 432 -17.59 25.63 19.66
C ARG A 432 -17.67 24.39 18.75
N LEU A 433 -17.95 23.22 19.31
CA LEU A 433 -17.96 21.94 18.60
C LEU A 433 -19.39 21.37 18.53
N SER A 434 -19.71 20.67 17.45
CA SER A 434 -20.94 19.88 17.38
C SER A 434 -20.87 18.69 18.33
N ARG A 435 -22.00 18.19 18.82
CA ARG A 435 -22.04 17.04 19.73
C ARG A 435 -21.33 15.81 19.13
N SER A 436 -21.47 15.58 17.83
CA SER A 436 -20.79 14.47 17.15
C SER A 436 -19.26 14.66 17.08
N ALA A 437 -18.77 15.89 16.95
CA ALA A 437 -17.34 16.18 17.03
C ALA A 437 -16.81 15.98 18.47
N VAL A 438 -17.55 16.42 19.50
CA VAL A 438 -17.18 16.20 20.91
C VAL A 438 -17.07 14.72 21.23
N VAL A 439 -18.07 13.90 20.84
CA VAL A 439 -18.05 12.45 21.07
C VAL A 439 -16.86 11.79 20.38
N ARG A 440 -16.54 12.19 19.15
CA ARG A 440 -15.40 11.65 18.40
C ARG A 440 -14.06 11.97 19.08
N GLU A 441 -13.84 13.24 19.42
CA GLU A 441 -12.61 13.68 20.11
C GLU A 441 -12.49 13.05 21.50
N SER A 442 -13.60 12.95 22.24
CA SER A 442 -13.65 12.32 23.56
C SER A 442 -13.27 10.83 23.51
N ARG A 443 -13.74 10.10 22.48
CA ARG A 443 -13.38 8.69 22.27
C ARG A 443 -11.92 8.50 21.90
N ILE A 444 -11.30 9.45 21.20
CA ILE A 444 -9.85 9.41 20.93
C ILE A 444 -9.07 9.46 22.25
N ILE A 445 -9.47 10.36 23.16
CA ILE A 445 -8.87 10.48 24.49
C ILE A 445 -9.14 9.21 25.33
N ALA A 446 -10.34 8.60 25.21
CA ALA A 446 -10.69 7.35 25.91
C ALA A 446 -9.75 6.19 25.57
N VAL A 447 -9.33 6.08 24.31
CA VAL A 447 -8.37 5.07 23.86
C VAL A 447 -7.01 5.25 24.56
N ASP A 448 -6.54 6.50 24.69
CA ASP A 448 -5.28 6.78 25.38
C ASP A 448 -5.36 6.53 26.89
N GLN A 449 -6.50 6.87 27.51
CA GLN A 449 -6.81 6.55 28.91
C GLN A 449 -6.83 5.04 29.17
N THR A 450 -7.39 4.26 28.26
CA THR A 450 -7.47 2.79 28.35
C THR A 450 -6.09 2.15 28.20
N LYS A 451 -5.28 2.61 27.24
CA LYS A 451 -3.90 2.12 27.06
C LYS A 451 -3.03 2.41 28.29
N LEU A 452 -3.23 3.56 28.93
CA LEU A 452 -2.52 3.89 30.17
C LEU A 452 -2.96 2.98 31.31
N ARG A 453 -4.27 2.78 31.49
CA ARG A 453 -4.83 1.83 32.47
C ARG A 453 -4.21 0.45 32.33
N GLN A 454 -4.12 -0.08 31.11
CA GLN A 454 -3.52 -1.39 30.83
C GLN A 454 -2.06 -1.48 31.27
N ARG A 455 -1.27 -0.41 31.06
CA ARG A 455 0.12 -0.39 31.51
C ARG A 455 0.21 -0.44 33.03
N VAL A 456 -0.59 0.38 33.72
CA VAL A 456 -0.65 0.39 35.19
C VAL A 456 -1.10 -0.98 35.72
N GLY A 457 -2.15 -1.56 35.13
CA GLY A 457 -2.65 -2.88 35.49
C GLY A 457 -1.58 -3.95 35.33
N ARG A 458 -0.91 -4.01 34.18
CA ARG A 458 0.18 -4.96 33.93
C ARG A 458 1.26 -4.87 35.01
N VAL A 459 1.70 -3.66 35.37
CA VAL A 459 2.72 -3.47 36.41
C VAL A 459 2.25 -4.01 37.76
N VAL A 460 0.99 -3.78 38.12
CA VAL A 460 0.42 -4.29 39.39
C VAL A 460 0.29 -5.81 39.37
N PHE A 461 -0.34 -6.39 38.35
CA PHE A 461 -0.60 -7.83 38.31
C PHE A 461 0.67 -8.66 38.14
N GLU A 462 1.66 -8.16 37.38
CA GLU A 462 3.01 -8.76 37.32
C GLU A 462 3.68 -8.76 38.70
N ARG A 463 3.54 -7.70 39.51
CA ARG A 463 4.08 -7.64 40.89
C ARG A 463 3.35 -8.58 41.85
N LEU A 464 2.07 -8.81 41.65
CA LEU A 464 1.25 -9.73 42.46
C LEU A 464 1.40 -11.20 42.03
N GLY A 465 2.09 -11.48 40.92
CA GLY A 465 2.28 -12.84 40.40
C GLY A 465 1.06 -13.42 39.69
N GLU A 466 0.10 -12.58 39.33
CA GLU A 466 -1.09 -12.95 38.56
C GLU A 466 -0.80 -12.73 37.06
N ASN A 467 -0.71 -13.82 36.29
CA ASN A 467 -0.45 -13.77 34.84
C ASN A 467 -1.69 -13.38 34.01
N GLU A 468 -2.79 -12.99 34.64
CA GLU A 468 -4.04 -12.60 33.99
C GLU A 468 -4.23 -11.09 34.06
N GLY A 469 -3.42 -10.35 33.29
CA GLY A 469 -3.77 -8.96 32.98
C GLY A 469 -5.04 -8.93 32.14
N GLU A 470 -6.07 -8.18 32.56
CA GLU A 470 -7.32 -7.96 31.82
C GLU A 470 -7.02 -7.68 30.33
N HIS A 471 -7.44 -8.60 29.46
CA HIS A 471 -7.50 -8.38 28.01
C HIS A 471 -8.59 -7.35 27.72
N ALA A 472 -8.26 -6.06 27.60
CA ALA A 472 -9.28 -5.09 27.19
C ALA A 472 -9.59 -5.24 25.69
N HIS A 473 -10.86 -5.54 25.44
CA HIS A 473 -11.53 -5.68 24.15
C HIS A 473 -11.56 -4.35 23.39
N PHE A 474 -11.34 -4.39 22.06
CA PHE A 474 -11.51 -3.22 21.20
C PHE A 474 -12.97 -3.14 20.71
N PRO A 475 -13.49 -1.95 20.36
CA PRO A 475 -14.77 -1.85 19.67
C PRO A 475 -14.71 -2.62 18.33
N GLY A 476 -15.26 -3.84 18.30
CA GLY A 476 -15.33 -4.69 17.10
C GLY A 476 -14.85 -6.15 17.24
N ASP A 477 -14.50 -6.65 18.43
CA ASP A 477 -14.01 -8.04 18.56
C ASP A 477 -15.09 -9.13 18.80
N GLY A 478 -16.37 -8.75 18.84
CA GLY A 478 -17.49 -9.70 18.75
C GLY A 478 -17.74 -10.57 19.98
N HIS A 479 -17.07 -10.31 21.11
CA HIS A 479 -17.39 -10.97 22.39
C HIS A 479 -18.42 -10.16 23.19
N ALA A 480 -19.35 -10.85 23.83
CA ALA A 480 -20.44 -10.25 24.59
C ALA A 480 -19.89 -9.45 25.79
N HIS A 481 -20.37 -8.22 25.96
CA HIS A 481 -20.05 -7.35 27.11
C HIS A 481 -20.49 -8.01 28.43
N GLY A 482 -19.58 -8.70 29.10
CA GLY A 482 -19.72 -8.97 30.52
C GLY A 482 -19.55 -7.67 31.30
N GLU A 483 -20.32 -7.48 32.37
CA GLU A 483 -20.15 -6.33 33.28
C GLU A 483 -18.75 -6.35 33.91
N GLU A 484 -17.79 -5.62 33.35
CA GLU A 484 -16.54 -5.28 34.04
C GLU A 484 -16.91 -4.45 35.27
N ARG A 485 -16.71 -5.01 36.47
CA ARG A 485 -16.95 -4.32 37.74
C ARG A 485 -15.64 -3.74 38.26
N PRO A 486 -15.68 -2.59 38.97
CA PRO A 486 -14.52 -2.10 39.70
C PRO A 486 -13.96 -3.21 40.60
N LEU A 487 -12.66 -3.45 40.52
CA LEU A 487 -11.97 -4.41 41.37
C LEU A 487 -11.93 -3.86 42.80
N ASP A 488 -12.21 -4.68 43.82
CA ASP A 488 -11.98 -4.27 45.22
C ASP A 488 -10.49 -4.43 45.54
N PRO A 489 -9.75 -3.32 45.79
CA PRO A 489 -8.33 -3.40 46.08
C PRO A 489 -8.02 -4.23 47.34
N ASN A 490 -8.93 -4.27 48.32
CA ASN A 490 -8.68 -4.99 49.57
C ASN A 490 -8.68 -6.51 49.37
N ASP A 491 -9.58 -7.03 48.52
CA ASP A 491 -9.70 -8.47 48.27
C ASP A 491 -8.48 -9.03 47.53
N ILE A 492 -8.00 -8.30 46.51
CA ILE A 492 -6.84 -8.67 45.70
C ILE A 492 -5.56 -8.62 46.56
N LEU A 493 -5.39 -7.56 47.33
CA LEU A 493 -4.22 -7.41 48.20
C LEU A 493 -4.22 -8.44 49.33
N ALA A 494 -5.38 -8.74 49.93
CA ALA A 494 -5.50 -9.80 50.92
C ALA A 494 -5.22 -11.19 50.34
N ALA A 495 -5.56 -11.44 49.07
CA ALA A 495 -5.22 -12.67 48.37
C ALA A 495 -3.72 -12.78 48.11
N ALA A 496 -3.10 -11.70 47.63
CA ALA A 496 -1.66 -11.66 47.39
C ALA A 496 -0.84 -11.76 48.69
N GLU A 497 -1.28 -11.14 49.77
CA GLU A 497 -0.64 -11.23 51.08
C GLU A 497 -0.75 -12.64 51.67
N ARG A 498 -1.90 -13.31 51.53
CA ARG A 498 -2.05 -14.73 51.88
C ARG A 498 -1.12 -15.64 51.06
N ALA A 499 -0.96 -15.37 49.76
CA ALA A 499 -0.07 -16.12 48.89
C ALA A 499 1.42 -15.89 49.24
N ALA A 500 1.80 -14.65 49.56
CA ALA A 500 3.15 -14.29 49.98
C ALA A 500 3.52 -14.91 51.34
N ASN A 501 2.58 -14.96 52.28
CA ASN A 501 2.77 -15.54 53.62
C ASN A 501 2.66 -17.08 53.66
N ALA A 502 2.25 -17.73 52.56
CA ALA A 502 2.18 -19.20 52.47
C ALA A 502 3.53 -19.85 52.15
N ASP A 503 4.53 -19.07 51.70
CA ASP A 503 5.89 -19.53 51.42
C ASP A 503 6.80 -19.31 52.66
N PRO A 504 7.29 -20.36 53.34
CA PRO A 504 8.12 -20.24 54.55
C PRO A 504 9.45 -19.49 54.34
N THR A 505 9.86 -19.29 53.08
CA THR A 505 11.08 -18.55 52.72
C THR A 505 10.85 -17.06 52.51
N ARG A 506 9.58 -16.62 52.49
CA ARG A 506 9.14 -15.23 52.27
C ARG A 506 8.39 -14.62 53.45
N SER A 507 8.43 -15.26 54.62
CA SER A 507 7.83 -14.71 55.86
C SER A 507 8.44 -13.34 56.16
N LEU A 508 7.68 -12.29 55.86
CA LEU A 508 7.97 -10.93 56.30
C LEU A 508 7.39 -10.81 57.71
N ASP A 509 8.22 -11.03 58.74
CA ASP A 509 7.86 -10.81 60.14
C ASP A 509 7.69 -9.30 60.37
N ASN A 510 6.54 -8.75 60.02
CA ASN A 510 6.15 -7.37 60.35
C ASN A 510 4.99 -7.41 61.34
N HIS A 511 5.31 -7.32 62.63
CA HIS A 511 4.32 -7.17 63.69
C HIS A 511 3.72 -5.76 63.67
N GLY A 512 2.62 -5.57 62.91
CA GLY A 512 1.68 -4.46 63.11
C GLY A 512 1.70 -3.29 62.12
N GLU A 513 2.51 -3.32 61.05
CA GLU A 513 2.55 -2.29 59.99
C GLU A 513 2.17 -2.85 58.61
N GLU A 514 1.59 -2.02 57.71
CA GLU A 514 1.18 -2.40 56.34
C GLU A 514 2.37 -3.03 55.58
N THR A 515 2.16 -4.21 54.98
CA THR A 515 3.25 -4.91 54.30
C THR A 515 3.70 -4.15 53.05
N PRO A 516 4.99 -4.24 52.64
CA PRO A 516 5.48 -3.55 51.45
C PRO A 516 4.70 -3.89 50.17
N ILE A 517 4.14 -5.10 50.09
CA ILE A 517 3.30 -5.56 48.97
C ILE A 517 2.01 -4.73 48.92
N VAL A 518 1.37 -4.52 50.07
CA VAL A 518 0.11 -3.77 50.16
C VAL A 518 0.37 -2.28 49.96
N ALA A 519 1.37 -1.72 50.64
CA ALA A 519 1.73 -0.30 50.56
C ALA A 519 2.12 0.14 49.13
N LEU A 520 2.78 -0.74 48.37
CA LEU A 520 3.21 -0.47 46.99
C LEU A 520 2.04 -0.56 45.98
N ASN A 521 1.19 -1.57 46.12
CA ASN A 521 0.22 -1.93 45.09
C ASN A 521 -1.17 -1.31 45.31
N ARG A 522 -1.55 -0.98 46.55
CA ARG A 522 -2.84 -0.32 46.86
C ARG A 522 -3.07 0.95 46.04
N PRO A 523 -2.14 1.93 46.00
CA PRO A 523 -2.39 3.16 45.27
C PRO A 523 -2.41 2.95 43.74
N LEU A 524 -1.74 1.90 43.23
CA LEU A 524 -1.80 1.56 41.81
C LEU A 524 -3.15 0.92 41.43
N LEU A 525 -3.74 0.08 42.29
CA LEU A 525 -5.08 -0.48 42.09
C LEU A 525 -6.16 0.62 42.16
N GLU A 526 -6.02 1.59 43.06
CA GLU A 526 -6.89 2.75 43.12
C GLU A 526 -6.79 3.60 41.84
N ALA A 527 -5.56 3.85 41.36
CA ALA A 527 -5.35 4.52 40.09
C ALA A 527 -6.01 3.75 38.93
N TYR A 528 -5.84 2.44 38.88
CA TYR A 528 -6.44 1.56 37.87
C TYR A 528 -7.96 1.73 37.78
N ASN A 529 -8.65 1.69 38.93
CA ASN A 529 -10.10 1.85 39.02
C ASN A 529 -10.56 3.27 38.64
N HIS A 530 -9.84 4.30 39.06
CA HIS A 530 -10.15 5.67 38.69
C HIS A 530 -9.96 5.92 37.19
N MET A 531 -8.95 5.31 36.57
CA MET A 531 -8.73 5.36 35.12
C MET A 531 -9.85 4.65 34.33
N TRP A 532 -10.38 3.53 34.85
CA TRP A 532 -11.52 2.84 34.24
C TRP A 532 -12.79 3.72 34.22
N ARG A 533 -13.09 4.35 35.36
CA ARG A 533 -14.20 5.33 35.45
C ARG A 533 -13.99 6.48 34.48
N ALA A 534 -12.78 7.06 34.42
CA ALA A 534 -12.47 8.15 33.49
C ALA A 534 -12.64 7.74 32.02
N ALA A 535 -12.17 6.55 31.63
CA ALA A 535 -12.33 6.04 30.26
C ALA A 535 -13.82 5.86 29.91
N SER A 536 -14.61 5.31 30.82
CA SER A 536 -16.05 5.11 30.62
C SER A 536 -16.78 6.43 30.34
N GLU A 537 -16.52 7.48 31.13
CA GLU A 537 -17.12 8.81 30.92
C GLU A 537 -16.70 9.43 29.58
N LEU A 538 -15.43 9.23 29.18
CA LEU A 538 -14.92 9.71 27.88
C LEU A 538 -15.57 8.96 26.70
N GLU A 539 -15.83 7.66 26.81
CA GLU A 539 -16.50 6.87 25.77
C GLU A 539 -17.95 7.31 25.55
N LEU A 540 -18.62 7.72 26.63
CA LEU A 540 -19.96 8.32 26.61
C LEU A 540 -19.97 9.74 26.02
N GLY A 541 -18.80 10.34 25.78
CA GLY A 541 -18.67 11.69 25.26
C GLY A 541 -18.91 12.78 26.31
N GLU A 542 -18.66 12.47 27.59
CA GLU A 542 -18.80 13.38 28.72
C GLU A 542 -17.42 13.75 29.32
N PRO A 543 -16.58 14.52 28.60
CA PRO A 543 -15.22 14.81 29.03
C PRO A 543 -15.16 15.61 30.35
N ALA A 544 -16.19 16.40 30.67
CA ALA A 544 -16.25 17.12 31.95
C ALA A 544 -16.44 16.19 33.16
N ALA A 545 -17.21 15.10 33.00
CA ALA A 545 -17.44 14.10 34.05
C ALA A 545 -16.20 13.22 34.29
N ALA A 546 -15.32 13.08 33.30
CA ALA A 546 -14.09 12.30 33.42
C ALA A 546 -13.01 12.99 34.27
N ILE A 547 -12.97 14.33 34.30
CA ILE A 547 -11.92 15.13 34.96
C ILE A 547 -11.70 14.76 36.45
N PRO A 548 -12.74 14.69 37.31
CA PRO A 548 -12.55 14.36 38.72
C PRO A 548 -11.95 12.96 38.94
N TRP A 549 -12.27 12.01 38.08
CA TRP A 549 -11.70 10.66 38.13
C TRP A 549 -10.23 10.65 37.72
N MET A 550 -9.88 11.42 36.69
CA MET A 550 -8.49 11.58 36.26
C MET A 550 -7.63 12.26 37.34
N GLU A 551 -8.17 13.25 38.06
CA GLU A 551 -7.48 13.91 39.17
C GLU A 551 -7.21 12.93 40.33
N ARG A 552 -8.19 12.09 40.67
CA ARG A 552 -8.01 11.02 41.66
C ARG A 552 -7.00 9.96 41.20
N ALA A 553 -6.99 9.60 39.91
CA ALA A 553 -6.00 8.70 39.35
C ALA A 553 -4.58 9.26 39.47
N ILE A 554 -4.39 10.57 39.24
CA ILE A 554 -3.09 11.23 39.42
C ILE A 554 -2.65 11.18 40.88
N ALA A 555 -3.55 11.51 41.82
CA ALA A 555 -3.24 11.47 43.24
C ALA A 555 -2.83 10.05 43.69
N ALA A 556 -3.53 9.01 43.22
CA ALA A 556 -3.23 7.62 43.52
C ALA A 556 -1.87 7.17 42.93
N LEU A 557 -1.52 7.58 41.71
CA LEU A 557 -0.20 7.33 41.12
C LEU A 557 0.93 8.06 41.86
N GLN A 558 0.68 9.27 42.38
CA GLN A 558 1.63 9.99 43.22
C GLN A 558 1.87 9.27 44.55
N ALA A 559 0.81 8.75 45.18
CA ALA A 559 0.91 7.92 46.37
C ALA A 559 1.73 6.63 46.11
N ALA A 560 1.53 5.96 44.97
CA ALA A 560 2.33 4.80 44.57
C ALA A 560 3.82 5.15 44.43
N ARG A 561 4.12 6.32 43.86
CA ARG A 561 5.50 6.82 43.73
C ARG A 561 6.13 7.09 45.10
N ALA A 562 5.38 7.66 46.04
CA ALA A 562 5.85 7.90 47.40
C ALA A 562 6.15 6.57 48.11
N ALA A 563 5.27 5.57 47.98
CA ALA A 563 5.49 4.23 48.50
C ALA A 563 6.74 3.56 47.90
N GLU A 564 6.93 3.63 46.57
CA GLU A 564 8.14 3.11 45.92
C GLU A 564 9.43 3.73 46.47
N ARG A 565 9.43 5.03 46.75
CA ARG A 565 10.60 5.72 47.32
C ARG A 565 10.91 5.26 48.73
N ILE A 566 9.87 5.00 49.54
CA ILE A 566 10.03 4.56 50.93
C ILE A 566 10.56 3.12 50.98
N TYR A 567 9.97 2.20 50.21
CA TYR A 567 10.24 0.77 50.33
C TYR A 567 11.34 0.24 49.40
N LEU A 568 11.56 0.81 48.21
CA LEU A 568 12.58 0.33 47.26
C LEU A 568 13.89 1.13 47.29
N ARG A 569 13.91 2.35 47.85
CA ARG A 569 15.07 3.26 47.78
C ARG A 569 15.70 3.65 49.13
N GLY A 570 15.28 3.03 50.23
CA GLY A 570 16.07 2.90 51.46
C GLY A 570 16.15 4.12 52.39
N ARG A 571 15.32 4.14 53.43
CA ARG A 571 15.81 4.41 54.80
C ARG A 571 15.87 3.07 55.53
N PRO A 572 17.02 2.40 55.66
CA PRO A 572 17.06 1.06 56.25
C PRO A 572 16.97 1.10 57.78
N SER A 573 16.10 0.26 58.35
CA SER A 573 16.26 -0.23 59.73
C SER A 573 17.22 -1.43 59.69
N PRO A 574 18.20 -1.53 60.60
CA PRO A 574 19.22 -2.57 60.53
C PRO A 574 18.65 -3.92 60.98
N VAL A 575 18.60 -4.89 60.06
CA VAL A 575 18.42 -6.32 60.38
C VAL A 575 19.76 -7.02 60.26
N VAL A 576 20.21 -7.65 61.35
CA VAL A 576 21.42 -8.47 61.39
C VAL A 576 21.05 -9.89 60.98
N VAL A 577 21.55 -10.36 59.83
CA VAL A 577 21.40 -11.75 59.39
C VAL A 577 22.69 -12.53 59.67
N ASP A 578 22.55 -13.66 60.36
CA ASP A 578 23.66 -14.56 60.70
C ASP A 578 24.06 -15.43 59.48
N LEU A 579 25.24 -15.14 58.94
CA LEU A 579 25.82 -15.74 57.74
C LEU A 579 26.17 -17.23 57.89
N ALA A 580 26.18 -17.77 59.11
CA ALA A 580 26.46 -19.18 59.36
C ALA A 580 25.30 -20.11 58.92
N ARG A 581 24.07 -19.59 58.83
CA ARG A 581 22.87 -20.41 58.56
C ARG A 581 22.61 -20.69 57.08
N VAL A 582 23.23 -19.93 56.16
CA VAL A 582 22.82 -19.89 54.74
C VAL A 582 23.84 -20.53 53.79
N ARG A 583 25.04 -20.90 54.26
CA ARG A 583 26.08 -21.44 53.38
C ARG A 583 25.91 -22.96 53.20
N LEU A 584 25.69 -23.39 51.96
CA LEU A 584 25.76 -24.78 51.43
C LEU A 584 24.50 -25.69 51.51
N ALA A 585 23.29 -25.16 51.36
CA ALA A 585 22.05 -25.97 51.35
C ALA A 585 21.29 -26.03 50.01
N GLY A 586 21.95 -25.84 48.86
CA GLY A 586 21.30 -25.92 47.54
C GLY A 586 21.47 -27.30 46.88
N LYS A 587 20.37 -27.93 46.45
CA LYS A 587 20.36 -29.06 45.51
C LYS A 587 20.01 -28.56 44.11
N ASP A 588 20.76 -29.02 43.12
CA ASP A 588 20.62 -28.64 41.71
C ASP A 588 19.67 -29.65 41.03
N GLU A 589 18.49 -29.19 40.57
CA GLU A 589 17.55 -30.00 39.80
C GLU A 589 17.55 -29.52 38.34
N GLY A 590 18.07 -30.35 37.43
CA GLY A 590 18.19 -30.04 36.02
C GLY A 590 16.82 -29.88 35.34
N ALA A 591 16.56 -28.69 34.80
CA ALA A 591 15.36 -28.40 34.01
C ALA A 591 15.54 -28.85 32.54
N PRO A 592 14.68 -29.73 32.00
CA PRO A 592 14.72 -30.07 30.58
C PRO A 592 14.19 -28.91 29.72
N THR A 593 14.75 -28.75 28.52
CA THR A 593 14.32 -27.74 27.55
C THR A 593 12.88 -27.99 27.08
N GLY A 594 12.01 -26.98 27.23
CA GLY A 594 10.63 -27.05 26.78
C GLY A 594 10.54 -27.25 25.26
N ARG A 595 9.83 -28.29 24.82
CA ARG A 595 9.48 -28.46 23.41
C ARG A 595 8.59 -27.31 22.96
N SER A 596 8.91 -26.71 21.82
CA SER A 596 8.02 -25.74 21.18
C SER A 596 6.71 -26.43 20.79
N ALA A 597 5.58 -25.85 21.20
CA ALA A 597 4.27 -26.34 20.83
C ALA A 597 4.12 -26.36 19.31
N ARG A 598 3.50 -27.41 18.77
CA ARG A 598 3.09 -27.42 17.35
C ARG A 598 2.19 -26.21 17.11
N PRO A 599 2.42 -25.41 16.06
CA PRO A 599 1.52 -24.30 15.77
C PRO A 599 0.13 -24.87 15.53
N VAL A 600 -0.84 -24.35 16.28
CA VAL A 600 -2.26 -24.70 16.12
C VAL A 600 -2.67 -24.32 14.71
N ALA A 601 -3.31 -25.26 13.99
CA ALA A 601 -3.85 -24.99 12.66
C ALA A 601 -4.92 -23.90 12.76
N ASP A 602 -4.81 -22.86 11.94
CA ASP A 602 -5.80 -21.77 11.90
C ASP A 602 -7.17 -22.32 11.44
N PRO A 603 -8.18 -22.37 12.32
CA PRO A 603 -9.49 -22.94 11.99
C PRO A 603 -10.19 -22.18 10.86
N THR A 604 -10.01 -20.85 10.81
CA THR A 604 -10.60 -20.00 9.75
C THR A 604 -10.04 -20.33 8.38
N ARG A 605 -8.77 -20.77 8.32
CA ARG A 605 -8.13 -21.19 7.08
C ARG A 605 -8.68 -22.52 6.60
N ALA A 606 -8.85 -23.48 7.51
CA ALA A 606 -9.44 -24.78 7.19
C ALA A 606 -10.87 -24.63 6.65
N GLU A 607 -11.68 -23.76 7.26
CA GLU A 607 -13.03 -23.44 6.79
C GLU A 607 -13.04 -22.81 5.39
N ARG A 608 -12.13 -21.87 5.12
CA ARG A 608 -11.99 -21.25 3.78
C ARG A 608 -11.61 -22.26 2.71
N LEU A 609 -10.68 -23.17 3.01
CA LEU A 609 -10.30 -24.26 2.10
C LEU A 609 -11.47 -25.22 1.85
N ALA A 610 -12.20 -25.60 2.89
CA ALA A 610 -13.39 -26.45 2.75
C ALA A 610 -14.48 -25.76 1.92
N ARG A 611 -14.66 -24.44 2.06
CA ARG A 611 -15.59 -23.65 1.24
C ARG A 611 -15.14 -23.62 -0.22
N PHE A 612 -13.85 -23.41 -0.48
CA PHE A 612 -13.29 -23.44 -1.83
C PHE A 612 -13.50 -24.80 -2.51
N ASP A 613 -13.23 -25.91 -1.80
CA ASP A 613 -13.42 -27.27 -2.34
C ASP A 613 -14.89 -27.56 -2.68
N ARG A 614 -15.85 -27.07 -1.89
CA ARG A 614 -17.29 -27.15 -2.23
C ARG A 614 -17.63 -26.38 -3.50
N VAL A 615 -17.07 -25.18 -3.68
CA VAL A 615 -17.30 -24.33 -4.85
C VAL A 615 -16.76 -24.97 -6.12
N LEU A 616 -15.63 -25.69 -6.05
CA LEU A 616 -15.09 -26.42 -7.21
C LEU A 616 -16.06 -27.46 -7.78
N GLY A 617 -16.92 -28.05 -6.95
CA GLY A 617 -17.96 -28.99 -7.41
C GLY A 617 -19.02 -28.38 -8.33
N LEU A 618 -19.14 -27.05 -8.38
CA LEU A 618 -20.14 -26.33 -9.17
C LEU A 618 -19.61 -25.81 -10.52
N VAL A 619 -18.30 -25.94 -10.78
CA VAL A 619 -17.62 -25.34 -11.95
C VAL A 619 -18.27 -25.75 -13.28
N THR A 620 -18.67 -27.02 -13.41
CA THR A 620 -19.24 -27.56 -14.67
C THR A 620 -20.73 -27.28 -14.79
N ALA A 621 -21.48 -27.34 -13.69
CA ALA A 621 -22.93 -27.18 -13.69
C ALA A 621 -23.38 -25.71 -13.68
N ALA A 622 -22.65 -24.83 -12.99
CA ALA A 622 -23.00 -23.43 -12.78
C ALA A 622 -21.74 -22.55 -12.70
N PRO A 623 -21.06 -22.27 -13.82
CA PRO A 623 -19.81 -21.50 -13.83
C PRO A 623 -19.97 -20.05 -13.35
N ALA A 624 -21.11 -19.41 -13.64
CA ALA A 624 -21.40 -18.06 -13.15
C ALA A 624 -21.54 -18.02 -11.62
N ALA A 625 -22.34 -18.93 -11.05
CA ALA A 625 -22.50 -19.04 -9.59
C ALA A 625 -21.19 -19.44 -8.88
N THR A 626 -20.34 -20.21 -9.56
CA THR A 626 -19.00 -20.55 -9.08
C THR A 626 -18.13 -19.29 -8.97
N ALA A 627 -18.11 -18.47 -10.03
CA ALA A 627 -17.36 -17.20 -10.02
C ALA A 627 -17.82 -16.28 -8.88
N ASP A 628 -19.12 -16.16 -8.67
CA ASP A 628 -19.68 -15.35 -7.59
C ASP A 628 -19.32 -15.90 -6.20
N SER A 629 -19.32 -17.23 -6.03
CA SER A 629 -18.93 -17.88 -4.78
C SER A 629 -17.44 -17.67 -4.46
N LEU A 630 -16.57 -17.63 -5.47
CA LEU A 630 -15.15 -17.28 -5.29
C LEU A 630 -14.97 -15.82 -4.85
N LEU A 631 -15.78 -14.90 -5.39
CA LEU A 631 -15.77 -13.51 -4.95
C LEU A 631 -16.28 -13.35 -3.51
N MET A 632 -17.27 -14.14 -3.09
CA MET A 632 -17.72 -14.16 -1.69
C MET A 632 -16.66 -14.72 -0.75
N LEU A 633 -15.89 -15.74 -1.18
CA LEU A 633 -14.74 -16.22 -0.43
C LEU A 633 -13.65 -15.14 -0.33
N ARG A 634 -13.41 -14.40 -1.41
CA ARG A 634 -12.47 -13.27 -1.46
C ARG A 634 -12.81 -12.16 -0.47
N VAL A 635 -14.11 -11.85 -0.26
CA VAL A 635 -14.58 -10.87 0.75
C VAL A 635 -14.21 -11.31 2.17
N SER A 636 -14.21 -12.61 2.45
CA SER A 636 -13.87 -13.14 3.79
C SER A 636 -12.36 -13.17 4.09
N LEU A 637 -11.51 -12.78 3.14
CA LEU A 637 -10.07 -12.76 3.36
C LEU A 637 -9.65 -11.51 4.15
N PRO A 638 -8.64 -11.63 5.05
CA PRO A 638 -8.06 -10.46 5.69
C PRO A 638 -7.29 -9.61 4.67
N GLU A 639 -7.17 -8.31 4.95
CA GLU A 639 -6.51 -7.34 4.06
C GLU A 639 -5.04 -7.68 3.75
N SER A 640 -4.37 -8.41 4.65
CA SER A 640 -2.99 -8.88 4.47
C SER A 640 -2.85 -9.99 3.40
N ALA A 641 -3.95 -10.66 3.00
CA ALA A 641 -3.95 -11.79 2.07
C ALA A 641 -4.08 -11.36 0.59
N ARG A 642 -3.31 -10.35 0.18
CA ARG A 642 -3.39 -9.75 -1.18
C ARG A 642 -3.13 -10.75 -2.32
N ARG A 643 -2.28 -11.75 -2.07
CA ARG A 643 -1.92 -12.76 -3.09
C ARG A 643 -3.06 -13.76 -3.30
N GLU A 644 -3.66 -14.23 -2.23
CA GLU A 644 -4.83 -15.11 -2.21
C GLU A 644 -6.02 -14.42 -2.86
N ALA A 645 -6.19 -13.14 -2.52
CA ALA A 645 -7.17 -12.25 -3.11
C ALA A 645 -7.06 -12.19 -4.64
N ALA A 646 -5.90 -11.77 -5.15
CA ALA A 646 -5.67 -11.65 -6.59
C ALA A 646 -5.84 -13.00 -7.33
N ALA A 647 -5.48 -14.11 -6.70
CA ALA A 647 -5.63 -15.43 -7.30
C ALA A 647 -7.12 -15.86 -7.42
N LEU A 648 -7.95 -15.50 -6.44
CA LEU A 648 -9.41 -15.71 -6.50
C LEU A 648 -10.06 -14.84 -7.58
N ASP A 649 -9.64 -13.57 -7.69
CA ASP A 649 -10.15 -12.65 -8.72
C ASP A 649 -9.80 -13.14 -10.13
N ALA A 650 -8.57 -13.63 -10.32
CA ALA A 650 -8.13 -14.22 -11.58
C ALA A 650 -8.95 -15.47 -11.95
N ALA A 651 -9.26 -16.33 -10.98
CA ALA A 651 -10.09 -17.51 -11.18
C ALA A 651 -11.55 -17.15 -11.51
N ALA A 652 -12.15 -16.18 -10.82
CA ALA A 652 -13.50 -15.69 -11.11
C ALA A 652 -13.57 -15.07 -12.53
N ASN A 653 -12.57 -14.27 -12.92
CA ASN A 653 -12.48 -13.71 -14.28
C ASN A 653 -12.30 -14.80 -15.35
N ALA A 654 -11.54 -15.86 -15.07
CA ALA A 654 -11.39 -16.97 -16.01
C ALA A 654 -12.71 -17.72 -16.21
N LEU A 655 -13.46 -18.00 -15.13
CA LEU A 655 -14.79 -18.62 -15.20
C LEU A 655 -15.78 -17.80 -16.02
N ARG A 656 -15.76 -16.46 -15.86
CA ARG A 656 -16.67 -15.55 -16.59
C ARG A 656 -16.36 -15.43 -18.08
N ARG A 657 -15.07 -15.48 -18.45
CA ARG A 657 -14.65 -15.46 -19.86
C ARG A 657 -14.97 -16.76 -20.59
N GLY A 658 -15.12 -17.86 -19.87
CA GLY A 658 -15.25 -19.21 -20.43
C GLY A 658 -13.92 -19.76 -20.95
N GLY A 659 -13.84 -21.08 -21.16
CA GLY A 659 -12.63 -21.78 -21.58
C GLY A 659 -11.98 -22.61 -20.47
N ASP A 660 -10.68 -22.93 -20.63
CA ASP A 660 -9.94 -23.71 -19.63
C ASP A 660 -9.59 -22.85 -18.40
N VAL A 661 -10.18 -23.21 -17.27
CA VAL A 661 -10.02 -22.52 -15.98
C VAL A 661 -9.06 -23.23 -15.02
N THR A 662 -8.50 -24.38 -15.42
CA THR A 662 -7.73 -25.29 -14.55
C THR A 662 -6.52 -24.59 -13.93
N ALA A 663 -5.77 -23.83 -14.73
CA ALA A 663 -4.57 -23.13 -14.27
C ALA A 663 -4.91 -22.05 -13.23
N ALA A 664 -5.98 -21.28 -13.45
CA ALA A 664 -6.42 -20.21 -12.57
C ALA A 664 -6.93 -20.75 -11.23
N LEU A 665 -7.76 -21.80 -11.25
CA LEU A 665 -8.25 -22.47 -10.03
C LEU A 665 -7.11 -23.14 -9.24
N SER A 666 -6.14 -23.74 -9.93
CA SER A 666 -4.96 -24.33 -9.31
C SER A 666 -4.06 -23.27 -8.66
N ALA A 667 -3.95 -22.09 -9.26
CA ALA A 667 -3.22 -20.96 -8.67
C ALA A 667 -3.95 -20.43 -7.41
N ALA A 668 -5.28 -20.28 -7.46
CA ALA A 668 -6.10 -19.89 -6.31
C ALA A 668 -5.96 -20.88 -5.14
N ARG A 669 -6.06 -22.18 -5.41
CA ARG A 669 -5.86 -23.23 -4.39
C ARG A 669 -4.48 -23.15 -3.75
N ARG A 670 -3.42 -23.02 -4.56
CA ARG A 670 -2.04 -22.89 -4.05
C ARG A 670 -1.88 -21.65 -3.17
N ALA A 671 -2.49 -20.53 -3.55
CA ALA A 671 -2.43 -19.31 -2.75
C ALA A 671 -3.11 -19.51 -1.38
N LEU A 672 -4.30 -20.11 -1.34
CA LEU A 672 -5.04 -20.38 -0.09
C LEU A 672 -4.29 -21.35 0.85
N VAL A 673 -3.60 -22.35 0.28
CA VAL A 673 -2.81 -23.35 1.03
C VAL A 673 -1.48 -22.79 1.53
N ALA A 674 -0.82 -21.90 0.77
CA ALA A 674 0.54 -21.45 1.04
C ALA A 674 0.63 -20.68 2.37
N THR A 675 1.24 -21.28 3.40
CA THR A 675 1.49 -20.59 4.67
C THR A 675 2.45 -19.43 4.42
N PRO A 676 2.09 -18.16 4.71
CA PRO A 676 3.06 -17.09 4.62
C PRO A 676 4.22 -17.42 5.55
N PRO A 677 5.49 -17.28 5.10
CA PRO A 677 6.61 -17.50 5.99
C PRO A 677 6.50 -16.50 7.13
N ARG A 678 6.30 -16.97 8.36
CA ARG A 678 6.57 -16.14 9.54
C ARG A 678 8.06 -15.83 9.48
N ARG A 679 8.41 -14.59 9.14
CA ARG A 679 9.71 -14.04 9.52
C ARG A 679 9.67 -13.97 11.04
N GLY A 680 10.16 -15.02 11.71
CA GLY A 680 10.54 -14.89 13.10
C GLY A 680 11.47 -13.69 13.21
N ALA A 681 11.31 -12.89 14.26
CA ALA A 681 12.38 -11.99 14.67
C ALA A 681 13.67 -12.82 14.62
N LEU A 682 14.71 -12.30 13.96
CA LEU A 682 16.03 -12.92 13.90
C LEU A 682 16.38 -13.39 15.32
N GLY A 683 16.22 -14.70 15.56
CA GLY A 683 16.70 -15.32 16.77
C GLY A 683 18.20 -15.07 16.80
N ALA A 684 18.67 -14.52 17.91
CA ALA A 684 20.05 -14.14 18.13
C ALA A 684 21.01 -15.17 17.54
N TRP A 685 21.71 -14.78 16.47
CA TRP A 685 23.00 -15.39 16.15
C TRP A 685 23.96 -14.87 17.21
N GLY A 686 24.21 -15.70 18.23
CA GLY A 686 25.06 -15.37 19.34
C GLY A 686 25.01 -16.42 20.44
N GLN A 687 25.52 -17.62 20.14
CA GLN A 687 26.32 -18.41 21.06
C GLN A 687 27.48 -19.05 20.28
#